data_AF-A0A2N5REF6-F1
#
_entry.id   AF-A0A2N5REF6-F1
#
_cell.length_a   1.000
_cell.length_b   1.000
_cell.length_c   1.000
_cell.angle_alpha   90.00
_cell.angle_beta   90.00
_cell.angle_gamma   90.00
#
_symmetry.space_group_name_H-M   'P 1'
#
loop_
_entity.id
_entity.type
_entity.pdbx_description
1 polymer ?
#
loop_
_entity_poly.entity_id
_entity_poly.type
_entity_poly.pdbx_seq_one_letter_code
_entity_poly.pdbx_strand_id
1 'polypeptide(L)'
;MTYEWENPQLVSEGTEKPHASFIPYFNPLTGKWEYPREFISMSGNWKFFFAKNPFEVPENFFLEDFNDEDWDEIEVPSNWEMKGYGKPIYTNVVYPFEPNPPFVPKDDNPTGVYRRWVEIPKEWFEKEIFLHFEGVRSFFYLWVNGKRMGFSKDSCTPAEFRATDVLKPGKNLICVKVLKWSDGSYLEDQDMWWFAGIYRDVYLYALPKFHIRDIFVRTDLDEDYKDGKIFLDVELRNLGEEREKDLRIVLTDPQGKEMTLVEEKVRPKSETLSFVFEVKDPKKWSAETPHLYVLKVKLGEDEKKVNFGFRKVEVKEGRLLFNGRPLYIKGVNRHEFDPDRGHAVTVERMIEDIKLMKQHNINTVRTSHYPNQTKWYDLCDYYGLYVIDEANIESHGIGWDLDVTLANKPEWEKAHFDRIKRMVERDKNHPSIIFWSLGNEAGDGTNFEKAALWIKERDNTRLVHYEGTTRRGESYYVDVFSLMYPKINVLLEYASKKREKPFIMCEYAHAMGNSVGNLKDYWDVVERYPYLHGGCIWDWVDQGIRKKDKNGKELWAYGGDFGDEPNDKNFCCNGVVLPDRTVEPELHEVKKIYQNIKMRQIFEDTYEVENRYLFTNLEEFDGTWKIRKDGEVIEEGKFKIFCEPGEKKILKIPLPKMEDSEYFLEISFSLSEGTLWAEKGHIVAWEQFLIKHPVFEKIVVRESVNVSENGNRLLVKTKNTEFVFSKLTGLLERVVYKGKEVLLSPIVPNFWRVPTDNDIGNRMPERLSIWKRASNVRNLFKMFWKERKSSVSIQSVYQVPGNSWVYLTYTIFGNDDIIIDLSLIPAEGVPEIPRIGLQFTVPEEFNIVEWYGRGPHETYWDRKESGLFARYRKTVQEMIHRYVRPQETGNRSDVRWFTLSNGKVNLFVSGMPVVDFSVWPFSMEDLEKAEHVNELPERDFVTVNVDYKQMGLGGDDSWGALPHLEYRLLPKPYSFSFRMRIDEKLPFWRTIPSISEDLRTEMISEDMIPEGKTLNVKLSLLNDSPLSREEEITLFVNEREYSTKRALIPPFGRETLVFEVEGLRRGEHLISTSLNTRKTIYVR
;
A
#
# COMPACT_ATOMS: atom_id res chain seq x y z
N MET A 1 -13.68 46.97 -3.59
CA MET A 1 -12.88 46.67 -4.81
C MET A 1 -12.70 45.17 -4.80
N THR A 2 -13.11 44.45 -5.84
CA THR A 2 -12.95 42.99 -5.90
C THR A 2 -11.57 42.69 -6.47
N TYR A 3 -10.73 41.95 -5.74
CA TYR A 3 -9.41 41.53 -6.23
C TYR A 3 -9.54 40.39 -7.24
N GLU A 4 -8.61 40.28 -8.19
CA GLU A 4 -8.65 39.23 -9.23
C GLU A 4 -8.44 37.83 -8.65
N TRP A 5 -7.68 37.73 -7.54
CA TRP A 5 -7.48 36.52 -6.74
C TRP A 5 -8.61 36.21 -5.75
N GLU A 6 -9.74 36.94 -5.82
CA GLU A 6 -10.99 36.65 -5.10
C GLU A 6 -12.20 36.60 -6.06
N ASN A 7 -11.98 36.28 -7.34
CA ASN A 7 -13.03 36.28 -8.36
C ASN A 7 -13.03 34.99 -9.22
N PRO A 8 -13.88 34.00 -8.91
CA PRO A 8 -13.88 32.68 -9.56
C PRO A 8 -14.31 32.73 -11.03
N GLN A 9 -14.94 33.81 -11.48
CA GLN A 9 -15.33 33.98 -12.88
C GLN A 9 -14.16 34.37 -13.80
N LEU A 10 -13.05 34.82 -13.22
CA LEU A 10 -11.81 35.17 -13.91
C LEU A 10 -10.77 34.09 -13.69
N VAL A 11 -10.59 33.20 -14.67
CA VAL A 11 -9.67 32.06 -14.58
C VAL A 11 -8.23 32.43 -14.96
N SER A 12 -8.05 33.35 -15.90
CA SER A 12 -6.75 33.89 -16.31
C SER A 12 -6.93 35.19 -17.11
N GLU A 13 -5.83 35.89 -17.36
CA GLU A 13 -5.75 37.04 -18.27
C GLU A 13 -4.41 37.01 -19.01
N GLY A 14 -4.42 37.31 -20.32
CA GLY A 14 -3.20 37.43 -21.12
C GLY A 14 -2.55 36.10 -21.53
N THR A 15 -3.10 34.97 -21.12
CA THR A 15 -2.58 33.64 -21.45
C THR A 15 -3.02 33.16 -22.84
N GLU A 16 -2.17 32.40 -23.51
CA GLU A 16 -2.51 31.69 -24.75
C GLU A 16 -3.50 30.53 -24.49
N LYS A 17 -4.06 29.97 -25.58
CA LYS A 17 -4.99 28.82 -25.49
C LYS A 17 -4.22 27.52 -25.21
N PRO A 18 -4.77 26.57 -24.42
CA PRO A 18 -4.14 25.27 -24.20
C PRO A 18 -3.87 24.50 -25.50
N HIS A 19 -2.74 23.79 -25.54
CA HIS A 19 -2.32 22.88 -26.63
C HIS A 19 -1.59 21.68 -26.04
N ALA A 20 -1.36 20.65 -26.87
CA ALA A 20 -0.59 19.48 -26.47
C ALA A 20 0.87 19.83 -26.14
N SER A 21 1.48 19.04 -25.26
CA SER A 21 2.90 19.19 -24.91
C SER A 21 3.83 18.86 -26.08
N PHE A 22 4.86 19.69 -26.29
CA PHE A 22 5.94 19.45 -27.26
C PHE A 22 7.35 19.68 -26.68
N ILE A 23 7.44 20.36 -25.53
CA ILE A 23 8.69 20.73 -24.86
C ILE A 23 8.57 20.29 -23.39
N PRO A 24 9.52 19.50 -22.87
CA PRO A 24 10.54 18.77 -23.63
C PRO A 24 9.92 17.64 -24.48
N TYR A 25 10.67 17.11 -25.44
CA TYR A 25 10.30 15.89 -26.17
C TYR A 25 11.16 14.71 -25.72
N PHE A 26 10.57 13.57 -25.38
CA PHE A 26 11.31 12.34 -25.09
C PHE A 26 11.49 11.49 -26.35
N ASN A 27 12.73 11.25 -26.78
CA ASN A 27 13.01 10.42 -27.95
C ASN A 27 13.01 8.93 -27.57
N PRO A 28 12.02 8.12 -28.02
CA PRO A 28 11.88 6.73 -27.59
C PRO A 28 12.97 5.80 -28.13
N LEU A 29 13.68 6.20 -29.20
CA LEU A 29 14.76 5.41 -29.78
C LEU A 29 16.09 5.58 -29.02
N THR A 30 16.26 6.72 -28.34
CA THR A 30 17.53 7.04 -27.64
C THR A 30 17.39 7.18 -26.13
N GLY A 31 16.16 7.35 -25.62
CA GLY A 31 15.88 7.57 -24.20
C GLY A 31 16.34 8.94 -23.69
N LYS A 32 16.34 9.98 -24.55
CA LYS A 32 16.87 11.31 -24.23
C LYS A 32 15.83 12.41 -24.42
N TRP A 33 15.91 13.43 -23.58
CA TRP A 33 15.14 14.67 -23.70
C TRP A 33 15.75 15.57 -24.78
N GLU A 34 14.89 16.07 -25.67
CA GLU A 34 15.21 17.02 -26.73
C GLU A 34 14.46 18.35 -26.49
N TYR A 35 15.12 19.45 -26.86
CA TYR A 35 14.59 20.81 -26.75
C TYR A 35 14.75 21.54 -28.09
N PRO A 36 13.91 22.54 -28.39
CA PRO A 36 14.05 23.32 -29.62
C PRO A 36 15.35 24.12 -29.62
N ARG A 37 15.82 24.50 -30.81
CA ARG A 37 17.04 25.29 -30.97
C ARG A 37 16.90 26.69 -30.36
N GLU A 38 15.76 27.33 -30.58
CA GLU A 38 15.39 28.62 -30.01
C GLU A 38 14.71 28.44 -28.64
N PHE A 39 15.53 28.11 -27.64
CA PHE A 39 15.10 27.85 -26.26
C PHE A 39 16.03 28.52 -25.26
N ILE A 40 15.48 29.16 -24.24
CA ILE A 40 16.21 29.71 -23.09
C ILE A 40 15.52 29.21 -21.83
N SER A 41 16.22 28.36 -21.06
CA SER A 41 15.75 27.98 -19.72
C SER A 41 15.82 29.17 -18.77
N MET A 42 14.76 29.33 -17.98
CA MET A 42 14.67 30.32 -16.91
C MET A 42 14.75 29.67 -15.51
N SER A 43 15.12 28.39 -15.42
CA SER A 43 15.48 27.74 -14.16
C SER A 43 16.83 28.27 -13.64
N GLY A 44 17.11 28.09 -12.34
CA GLY A 44 18.27 28.65 -11.63
C GLY A 44 17.91 29.80 -10.69
N ASN A 45 18.86 30.70 -10.39
CA ASN A 45 18.66 31.73 -9.38
C ASN A 45 17.79 32.90 -9.87
N TRP A 46 16.90 33.37 -9.00
CA TRP A 46 16.09 34.58 -9.13
C TRP A 46 16.25 35.42 -7.87
N LYS A 47 16.24 36.76 -8.00
CA LYS A 47 16.08 37.64 -6.85
C LYS A 47 14.69 37.42 -6.25
N PHE A 48 14.63 37.30 -4.93
CA PHE A 48 13.43 36.89 -4.21
C PHE A 48 13.13 37.78 -3.01
N PHE A 49 11.86 38.13 -2.84
CA PHE A 49 11.35 38.84 -1.68
C PHE A 49 10.13 38.11 -1.12
N PHE A 50 10.15 37.82 0.18
CA PHE A 50 9.05 37.18 0.89
C PHE A 50 8.32 38.19 1.79
N ALA A 51 6.99 38.25 1.64
CA ALA A 51 6.10 39.09 2.45
C ALA A 51 5.02 38.23 3.12
N LYS A 52 4.52 38.69 4.26
CA LYS A 52 3.41 38.03 4.98
C LYS A 52 2.09 38.07 4.21
N ASN A 53 1.86 39.16 3.49
CA ASN A 53 0.66 39.38 2.70
C ASN A 53 0.94 40.24 1.46
N PRO A 54 0.00 40.33 0.51
CA PRO A 54 0.20 41.05 -0.75
C PRO A 54 0.41 42.57 -0.62
N PHE A 55 0.11 43.15 0.54
CA PHE A 55 0.12 44.59 0.82
C PHE A 55 1.42 45.05 1.49
N GLU A 56 2.21 44.12 2.04
CA GLU A 56 3.53 44.37 2.62
C GLU A 56 4.68 44.24 1.60
N VAL A 57 4.35 44.12 0.30
CA VAL A 57 5.34 44.14 -0.78
C VAL A 57 5.78 45.58 -1.08
N PRO A 58 7.08 45.86 -1.30
CA PRO A 58 7.57 47.19 -1.65
C PRO A 58 6.84 47.79 -2.86
N GLU A 59 6.50 49.07 -2.82
CA GLU A 59 5.90 49.73 -3.98
C GLU A 59 6.84 49.72 -5.19
N ASN A 60 6.27 49.68 -6.40
CA ASN A 60 7.01 49.73 -7.66
C ASN A 60 8.04 48.60 -7.87
N PHE A 61 7.93 47.49 -7.12
CA PHE A 61 8.80 46.31 -7.20
C PHE A 61 8.95 45.71 -8.60
N PHE A 62 8.10 46.06 -9.57
CA PHE A 62 8.08 45.52 -10.93
C PHE A 62 8.81 46.39 -11.95
N LEU A 63 9.25 47.60 -11.59
CA LEU A 63 9.95 48.53 -12.49
C LEU A 63 11.42 48.13 -12.74
N GLU A 64 11.97 48.56 -13.87
CA GLU A 64 13.38 48.29 -14.26
C GLU A 64 14.39 49.00 -13.35
N ASP A 65 14.05 50.18 -12.83
CA ASP A 65 14.91 51.03 -11.99
C ASP A 65 14.75 50.76 -10.47
N PHE A 66 13.87 49.82 -10.10
CA PHE A 66 13.78 49.34 -8.72
C PHE A 66 15.06 48.61 -8.32
N ASN A 67 15.66 48.98 -7.17
CA ASN A 67 16.86 48.34 -6.66
C ASN A 67 16.53 47.08 -5.83
N ASP A 68 16.94 45.92 -6.34
CA ASP A 68 16.79 44.59 -5.72
C ASP A 68 18.13 43.96 -5.31
N GLU A 69 19.21 44.75 -5.23
CA GLU A 69 20.55 44.23 -4.90
C GLU A 69 20.58 43.49 -3.56
N ASP A 70 19.89 44.03 -2.55
CA ASP A 70 19.79 43.50 -1.19
C ASP A 70 18.78 42.35 -1.05
N TRP A 71 18.07 41.96 -2.12
CA TRP A 71 17.16 40.82 -2.06
C TRP A 71 17.93 39.50 -2.04
N ASP A 72 17.36 38.52 -1.33
CA ASP A 72 17.84 37.15 -1.31
C ASP A 72 17.78 36.54 -2.72
N GLU A 73 18.52 35.45 -2.92
CA GLU A 73 18.38 34.61 -4.11
C GLU A 73 17.65 33.31 -3.77
N ILE A 74 16.71 32.93 -4.64
CA ILE A 74 16.02 31.63 -4.57
C ILE A 74 16.21 30.86 -5.88
N GLU A 75 16.34 29.55 -5.76
CA GLU A 75 16.44 28.64 -6.90
C GLU A 75 15.04 28.27 -7.41
N VAL A 76 14.82 28.43 -8.72
CA VAL A 76 13.60 28.00 -9.42
C VAL A 76 13.93 26.78 -10.29
N PRO A 77 13.15 25.69 -10.25
CA PRO A 77 11.92 25.52 -9.47
C PRO A 77 12.11 25.11 -8.00
N SER A 78 11.25 25.63 -7.12
CA SER A 78 11.13 25.16 -5.73
C SER A 78 9.83 25.59 -5.05
N ASN A 79 9.42 24.86 -4.00
CA ASN A 79 8.50 25.38 -3.00
C ASN A 79 9.27 26.18 -1.94
N TRP A 80 8.83 27.40 -1.62
CA TRP A 80 9.63 28.28 -0.75
C TRP A 80 9.65 27.81 0.71
N GLU A 81 8.65 27.04 1.15
CA GLU A 81 8.63 26.43 2.48
C GLU A 81 9.84 25.49 2.66
N MET A 82 10.24 24.80 1.59
CA MET A 82 11.42 23.92 1.57
C MET A 82 12.74 24.69 1.48
N LYS A 83 12.68 26.01 1.26
CA LYS A 83 13.83 26.92 1.25
C LYS A 83 13.91 27.77 2.55
N GLY A 84 12.97 27.60 3.47
CA GLY A 84 12.97 28.23 4.80
C GLY A 84 12.04 29.44 4.95
N TYR A 85 11.25 29.80 3.93
CA TYR A 85 10.29 30.91 4.01
C TYR A 85 8.90 30.41 4.41
N GLY A 86 8.25 31.06 5.37
CA GLY A 86 6.96 30.62 5.89
C GLY A 86 7.05 29.26 6.60
N LYS A 87 5.96 28.48 6.56
CA LYS A 87 5.89 27.12 7.09
C LYS A 87 4.98 26.25 6.22
N PRO A 88 5.28 24.94 6.07
CA PRO A 88 4.32 24.00 5.50
C PRO A 88 3.16 23.77 6.47
N ILE A 89 1.97 23.54 5.94
CA ILE A 89 0.75 23.28 6.73
C ILE A 89 0.13 22.01 6.15
N TYR A 90 -0.21 21.05 7.01
CA TYR A 90 -0.91 19.84 6.60
C TYR A 90 -2.30 19.81 7.23
N THR A 91 -3.32 19.74 6.38
CA THR A 91 -4.71 19.48 6.76
C THR A 91 -5.31 18.48 5.78
N ASN A 92 -6.22 17.63 6.26
CA ASN A 92 -6.92 16.66 5.44
C ASN A 92 -8.10 17.33 4.73
N VAL A 93 -9.14 17.74 5.48
CA VAL A 93 -10.39 18.31 4.92
C VAL A 93 -10.56 19.80 5.20
N VAL A 94 -10.01 20.29 6.30
CA VAL A 94 -10.24 21.67 6.71
C VAL A 94 -9.31 22.60 5.95
N TYR A 95 -9.84 23.67 5.38
CA TYR A 95 -9.01 24.73 4.82
C TYR A 95 -8.10 25.34 5.91
N PRO A 96 -6.86 25.75 5.57
CA PRO A 96 -5.95 26.40 6.51
C PRO A 96 -6.33 27.87 6.81
N PHE A 97 -7.50 28.31 6.35
CA PHE A 97 -8.09 29.63 6.55
C PHE A 97 -9.62 29.51 6.72
N GLU A 98 -10.28 30.59 7.12
CA GLU A 98 -11.74 30.59 7.34
C GLU A 98 -12.50 30.35 6.02
N PRO A 99 -13.35 29.30 5.92
CA PRO A 99 -13.99 28.92 4.67
C PRO A 99 -15.22 29.79 4.37
N ASN A 100 -15.01 30.83 3.56
CA ASN A 100 -16.05 31.74 3.10
C ASN A 100 -15.84 32.10 1.62
N PRO A 101 -16.13 31.17 0.69
CA PRO A 101 -15.81 31.35 -0.72
C PRO A 101 -16.55 32.55 -1.34
N PRO A 102 -15.89 33.36 -2.20
CA PRO A 102 -14.55 33.15 -2.78
C PRO A 102 -13.43 33.88 -2.02
N PHE A 103 -13.65 34.31 -0.77
CA PHE A 103 -12.72 35.18 -0.05
C PHE A 103 -11.57 34.41 0.60
N VAL A 104 -10.37 34.99 0.62
CA VAL A 104 -9.19 34.46 1.34
C VAL A 104 -8.61 35.52 2.29
N PRO A 105 -7.80 35.18 3.30
CA PRO A 105 -7.27 36.15 4.26
C PRO A 105 -6.39 37.23 3.61
N LYS A 106 -6.36 38.40 4.24
CA LYS A 106 -5.66 39.62 3.76
C LYS A 106 -4.45 39.96 4.60
N ASP A 107 -4.48 39.53 5.85
CA ASP A 107 -3.50 39.76 6.91
C ASP A 107 -2.40 38.69 6.90
N ASP A 108 -2.77 37.42 6.73
CA ASP A 108 -1.87 36.30 6.46
C ASP A 108 -2.20 35.73 5.08
N ASN A 109 -1.35 35.97 4.09
CA ASN A 109 -1.44 35.34 2.77
C ASN A 109 -0.04 35.37 2.15
N PRO A 110 0.82 34.40 2.50
CA PRO A 110 2.23 34.41 2.14
C PRO A 110 2.45 34.73 0.66
N THR A 111 3.29 35.73 0.41
CA THR A 111 3.48 36.31 -0.91
C THR A 111 4.96 36.33 -1.27
N GLY A 112 5.31 35.75 -2.43
CA GLY A 112 6.67 35.75 -2.97
C GLY A 112 6.78 36.61 -4.23
N VAL A 113 7.79 37.46 -4.31
CA VAL A 113 8.12 38.23 -5.53
C VAL A 113 9.45 37.77 -6.09
N TYR A 114 9.45 37.43 -7.37
CA TYR A 114 10.60 36.92 -8.13
C TYR A 114 11.00 37.93 -9.19
N ARG A 115 12.29 38.25 -9.29
CA ARG A 115 12.86 39.12 -10.33
C ARG A 115 14.05 38.44 -11.00
N ARG A 116 14.10 38.47 -12.33
CA ARG A 116 15.24 37.97 -13.11
C ARG A 116 15.41 38.77 -14.40
N TRP A 117 16.66 39.12 -14.66
CA TRP A 117 17.08 39.68 -15.94
C TRP A 117 17.45 38.56 -16.93
N VAL A 118 17.06 38.71 -18.19
CA VAL A 118 17.33 37.76 -19.28
C VAL A 118 17.79 38.49 -20.53
N GLU A 119 18.73 37.88 -21.25
CA GLU A 119 19.23 38.39 -22.54
C GLU A 119 18.47 37.71 -23.69
N ILE A 120 17.85 38.50 -24.56
CA ILE A 120 17.10 38.02 -25.73
C ILE A 120 17.88 38.31 -27.01
N PRO A 121 18.22 37.29 -27.82
CA PRO A 121 18.91 37.49 -29.09
C PRO A 121 18.10 38.34 -30.08
N LYS A 122 18.78 39.16 -30.87
CA LYS A 122 18.13 40.07 -31.83
C LYS A 122 17.34 39.31 -32.92
N GLU A 123 17.80 38.11 -33.26
CA GLU A 123 17.25 37.25 -34.31
C GLU A 123 15.87 36.70 -33.94
N TRP A 124 15.52 36.67 -32.65
CA TRP A 124 14.21 36.20 -32.19
C TRP A 124 13.08 37.18 -32.54
N PHE A 125 13.38 38.44 -32.85
CA PHE A 125 12.36 39.45 -33.16
C PHE A 125 11.79 39.35 -34.58
N GLU A 126 12.35 38.46 -35.41
CA GLU A 126 11.73 38.04 -36.69
C GLU A 126 10.69 36.92 -36.48
N LYS A 127 10.58 36.40 -35.25
CA LYS A 127 9.73 35.28 -34.82
C LYS A 127 8.67 35.76 -33.81
N GLU A 128 7.86 34.85 -33.29
CA GLU A 128 7.01 35.07 -32.12
C GLU A 128 7.65 34.42 -30.89
N ILE A 129 7.70 35.14 -29.78
CA ILE A 129 8.37 34.74 -28.55
C ILE A 129 7.33 34.46 -27.47
N PHE A 130 7.48 33.34 -26.77
CA PHE A 130 6.56 32.88 -25.74
C PHE A 130 7.30 32.62 -24.44
N LEU A 131 6.71 33.04 -23.33
CA LEU A 131 7.16 32.72 -21.96
C LEU A 131 6.20 31.68 -21.36
N HIS A 132 6.76 30.56 -20.94
CA HIS A 132 6.01 29.40 -20.46
C HIS A 132 6.36 29.11 -18.99
N PHE A 133 5.33 28.96 -18.16
CA PHE A 133 5.41 28.47 -16.78
C PHE A 133 4.74 27.11 -16.70
N GLU A 134 5.48 26.05 -16.33
CA GLU A 134 4.92 24.71 -16.24
C GLU A 134 3.99 24.53 -15.02
N GLY A 135 4.18 25.30 -13.95
CA GLY A 135 3.37 25.25 -12.73
C GLY A 135 3.78 26.27 -11.68
N VAL A 136 2.80 26.99 -11.13
CA VAL A 136 2.98 28.02 -10.08
C VAL A 136 1.81 27.90 -9.10
N ARG A 137 2.09 27.72 -7.82
CA ARG A 137 1.04 27.56 -6.79
C ARG A 137 0.91 28.82 -5.91
N SER A 138 -0.28 29.42 -5.73
CA SER A 138 -1.60 29.10 -6.33
C SER A 138 -2.10 30.14 -7.34
N PHE A 139 -1.56 31.36 -7.30
CA PHE A 139 -1.94 32.46 -8.18
C PHE A 139 -0.73 33.34 -8.44
N PHE A 140 -0.59 33.88 -9.66
CA PHE A 140 0.48 34.84 -9.92
C PHE A 140 0.12 35.93 -10.91
N TYR A 141 0.75 37.10 -10.73
CA TYR A 141 0.83 38.17 -11.71
C TYR A 141 2.18 38.18 -12.41
N LEU A 142 2.18 38.60 -13.69
CA LEU A 142 3.39 38.72 -14.50
C LEU A 142 3.59 40.16 -15.02
N TRP A 143 4.82 40.66 -14.90
CA TRP A 143 5.30 41.87 -15.56
C TRP A 143 6.56 41.58 -16.38
N VAL A 144 6.66 42.24 -17.53
CA VAL A 144 7.83 42.22 -18.42
C VAL A 144 8.23 43.66 -18.71
N ASN A 145 9.48 44.03 -18.41
CA ASN A 145 10.00 45.39 -18.58
C ASN A 145 9.07 46.46 -17.95
N GLY A 146 8.59 46.20 -16.73
CA GLY A 146 7.65 47.08 -16.00
C GLY A 146 6.19 47.05 -16.48
N LYS A 147 5.87 46.42 -17.61
CA LYS A 147 4.50 46.33 -18.15
C LYS A 147 3.81 45.06 -17.67
N ARG A 148 2.58 45.19 -17.15
CA ARG A 148 1.74 44.07 -16.75
C ARG A 148 1.30 43.25 -17.97
N MET A 149 1.51 41.94 -17.91
CA MET A 149 1.11 40.97 -18.94
C MET A 149 -0.24 40.32 -18.63
N GLY A 150 -0.50 39.96 -17.37
CA GLY A 150 -1.71 39.23 -16.97
C GLY A 150 -1.52 38.39 -15.70
N PHE A 151 -2.33 37.35 -15.54
CA PHE A 151 -2.31 36.41 -14.40
C PHE A 151 -2.86 35.01 -14.75
N SER A 152 -2.64 34.02 -13.88
CA SER A 152 -3.20 32.65 -13.97
C SER A 152 -3.47 32.02 -12.58
N LYS A 153 -4.33 30.99 -12.51
CA LYS A 153 -4.91 30.43 -11.25
C LYS A 153 -4.80 28.92 -10.99
N ASP A 154 -4.76 28.07 -12.00
CA ASP A 154 -4.61 26.63 -11.75
C ASP A 154 -3.15 26.31 -11.51
N SER A 155 -2.85 25.70 -10.36
CA SER A 155 -1.49 25.39 -9.92
C SER A 155 -0.79 24.33 -10.76
N CYS A 156 -1.55 23.39 -11.36
CA CYS A 156 -0.99 22.12 -11.86
C CYS A 156 -0.96 21.99 -13.39
N THR A 157 -1.48 22.98 -14.13
CA THR A 157 -1.39 23.04 -15.59
C THR A 157 -0.71 24.33 -16.05
N PRO A 158 -0.05 24.35 -17.23
CA PRO A 158 0.84 25.45 -17.59
C PRO A 158 0.11 26.77 -17.86
N ALA A 159 0.88 27.87 -17.81
CA ALA A 159 0.46 29.20 -18.24
C ALA A 159 1.49 29.78 -19.23
N GLU A 160 1.02 30.21 -20.40
CA GLU A 160 1.88 30.68 -21.48
C GLU A 160 1.47 32.08 -21.96
N PHE A 161 2.43 32.96 -22.19
CA PHE A 161 2.21 34.35 -22.60
C PHE A 161 3.04 34.67 -23.86
N ARG A 162 2.38 35.21 -24.89
CA ARG A 162 3.09 35.79 -26.04
C ARG A 162 3.73 37.13 -25.65
N ALA A 163 5.06 37.21 -25.73
CA ALA A 163 5.86 38.32 -25.21
C ALA A 163 6.53 39.18 -26.29
N THR A 164 6.33 38.85 -27.57
CA THR A 164 7.01 39.49 -28.73
C THR A 164 6.96 41.03 -28.71
N ASP A 165 5.80 41.61 -28.34
CA ASP A 165 5.57 43.06 -28.46
C ASP A 165 6.12 43.87 -27.27
N VAL A 166 6.49 43.20 -26.18
CA VAL A 166 6.93 43.86 -24.92
C VAL A 166 8.40 43.62 -24.60
N LEU A 167 9.01 42.61 -25.23
CA LEU A 167 10.44 42.36 -25.14
C LEU A 167 11.23 43.31 -26.07
N LYS A 168 12.50 43.52 -25.75
CA LYS A 168 13.49 44.27 -26.54
C LYS A 168 14.75 43.42 -26.77
N PRO A 169 15.52 43.60 -27.85
CA PRO A 169 16.81 42.92 -27.99
C PRO A 169 17.75 43.21 -26.82
N GLY A 170 18.51 42.21 -26.38
CA GLY A 170 19.39 42.31 -25.22
C GLY A 170 18.64 42.12 -23.90
N LYS A 171 18.96 42.94 -22.91
CA LYS A 171 18.54 42.76 -21.51
C LYS A 171 17.05 43.10 -21.28
N ASN A 172 16.31 42.17 -20.66
CA ASN A 172 14.90 42.31 -20.30
C ASN A 172 14.66 41.86 -18.85
N LEU A 173 13.73 42.51 -18.17
CA LEU A 173 13.33 42.17 -16.81
C LEU A 173 12.03 41.34 -16.84
N ILE A 174 12.04 40.21 -16.15
CA ILE A 174 10.85 39.41 -15.83
C ILE A 174 10.60 39.53 -14.33
N CYS A 175 9.38 39.92 -13.95
CA CYS A 175 8.96 40.03 -12.56
C CYS A 175 7.65 39.27 -12.34
N VAL A 176 7.59 38.46 -11.29
CA VAL A 176 6.44 37.60 -10.96
C VAL A 176 6.08 37.79 -9.49
N LYS A 177 4.80 38.00 -9.19
CA LYS A 177 4.27 38.03 -7.81
C LYS A 177 3.34 36.85 -7.61
N VAL A 178 3.68 35.96 -6.67
CA VAL A 178 2.96 34.72 -6.36
C VAL A 178 2.27 34.85 -5.00
N LEU A 179 1.01 34.42 -4.93
CA LEU A 179 0.22 34.35 -3.70
C LEU A 179 -0.02 32.88 -3.33
N LYS A 180 0.04 32.57 -2.02
CA LYS A 180 -0.24 31.22 -1.50
C LYS A 180 -1.72 30.86 -1.53
N TRP A 181 -2.59 31.81 -1.20
CA TRP A 181 -4.04 31.61 -1.17
C TRP A 181 -4.76 32.53 -2.14
N SER A 182 -5.75 31.98 -2.84
CA SER A 182 -6.63 32.67 -3.78
C SER A 182 -8.00 31.97 -3.83
N ASP A 183 -8.97 32.52 -4.56
CA ASP A 183 -10.21 31.81 -4.86
C ASP A 183 -9.96 30.43 -5.49
N GLY A 184 -8.88 30.26 -6.25
CA GLY A 184 -8.49 28.96 -6.82
C GLY A 184 -8.21 27.88 -5.76
N SER A 185 -7.79 28.25 -4.55
CA SER A 185 -7.44 27.33 -3.46
C SER A 185 -8.65 26.56 -2.91
N TYR A 186 -9.88 27.08 -3.10
CA TYR A 186 -11.10 26.36 -2.76
C TYR A 186 -11.36 25.12 -3.64
N LEU A 187 -10.64 24.97 -4.75
CA LEU A 187 -10.69 23.78 -5.62
C LEU A 187 -9.38 22.97 -5.54
N GLU A 188 -8.52 23.24 -4.56
CA GLU A 188 -7.22 22.58 -4.37
C GLU A 188 -7.06 22.09 -2.92
N ASP A 189 -8.15 21.54 -2.37
CA ASP A 189 -8.28 21.05 -1.00
C ASP A 189 -7.99 19.54 -0.90
N GLN A 190 -6.90 19.10 -1.54
CA GLN A 190 -6.45 17.72 -1.44
C GLN A 190 -5.88 17.42 -0.05
N ASP A 191 -6.00 16.17 0.41
CA ASP A 191 -5.33 15.65 1.62
C ASP A 191 -3.80 15.59 1.44
N MET A 192 -3.16 16.75 1.56
CA MET A 192 -1.73 16.94 1.29
C MET A 192 -1.17 18.20 1.98
N TRP A 193 0.13 18.40 1.83
CA TRP A 193 0.79 19.63 2.30
C TRP A 193 0.47 20.86 1.46
N TRP A 194 0.08 21.96 2.12
CA TRP A 194 -0.13 23.28 1.50
C TRP A 194 1.19 24.02 1.29
N PHE A 195 1.78 23.85 0.10
CA PHE A 195 2.98 24.58 -0.36
C PHE A 195 2.66 25.74 -1.31
N ALA A 196 3.66 26.56 -1.65
CA ALA A 196 3.54 27.60 -2.67
C ALA A 196 4.85 27.88 -3.43
N GLY A 197 4.78 28.66 -4.51
CA GLY A 197 5.92 29.10 -5.30
C GLY A 197 5.94 28.63 -6.76
N ILE A 198 6.97 29.04 -7.49
CA ILE A 198 7.26 28.57 -8.85
C ILE A 198 7.94 27.20 -8.75
N TYR A 199 7.13 26.14 -8.68
CA TYR A 199 7.58 24.80 -8.32
C TYR A 199 7.85 23.87 -9.51
N ARG A 200 7.59 24.32 -10.74
CA ARG A 200 7.98 23.65 -12.00
C ARG A 200 8.75 24.59 -12.93
N ASP A 201 9.32 24.05 -14.01
CA ASP A 201 10.23 24.77 -14.90
C ASP A 201 9.59 26.01 -15.53
N VAL A 202 10.45 26.99 -15.86
CA VAL A 202 10.10 28.20 -16.62
C VAL A 202 11.05 28.32 -17.80
N TYR A 203 10.54 28.71 -18.97
CA TYR A 203 11.39 28.90 -20.16
C TYR A 203 10.80 29.86 -21.18
N LEU A 204 11.68 30.36 -22.05
CA LEU A 204 11.34 31.13 -23.25
C LEU A 204 11.64 30.30 -24.50
N TYR A 205 10.79 30.41 -25.51
CA TYR A 205 11.05 29.83 -26.83
C TYR A 205 10.50 30.71 -27.95
N ALA A 206 10.97 30.50 -29.18
CA ALA A 206 10.53 31.28 -30.34
C ALA A 206 10.04 30.40 -31.51
N LEU A 207 8.93 30.79 -32.12
CA LEU A 207 8.33 30.13 -33.29
C LEU A 207 8.25 31.05 -34.51
N PRO A 208 8.29 30.52 -35.74
CA PRO A 208 8.00 31.31 -36.94
C PRO A 208 6.62 31.99 -36.89
N LYS A 209 6.44 33.08 -37.67
CA LYS A 209 5.16 33.81 -37.75
C LYS A 209 3.97 32.95 -38.22
N PHE A 210 4.24 31.96 -39.08
CA PHE A 210 3.29 30.91 -39.43
C PHE A 210 3.81 29.58 -38.90
N HIS A 211 3.12 29.03 -37.90
CA HIS A 211 3.57 27.86 -37.15
C HIS A 211 2.42 26.90 -36.84
N ILE A 212 2.77 25.68 -36.46
CA ILE A 212 1.88 24.66 -35.94
C ILE A 212 1.58 25.00 -34.47
N ARG A 213 0.32 25.28 -34.14
CA ARG A 213 -0.12 25.58 -32.77
C ARG A 213 -0.36 24.31 -31.97
N ASP A 214 -1.04 23.33 -32.55
CA ASP A 214 -1.50 22.14 -31.83
C ASP A 214 -1.61 20.94 -32.78
N ILE A 215 -1.48 19.74 -32.21
CA ILE A 215 -1.56 18.46 -32.91
C ILE A 215 -2.42 17.52 -32.07
N PHE A 216 -3.42 16.90 -32.70
CA PHE A 216 -4.17 15.79 -32.09
C PHE A 216 -4.07 14.55 -32.96
N VAL A 217 -3.40 13.52 -32.41
CA VAL A 217 -3.27 12.21 -33.06
C VAL A 217 -4.13 11.20 -32.32
N ARG A 218 -4.98 10.49 -33.07
CA ARG A 218 -5.82 9.39 -32.57
C ARG A 218 -5.59 8.14 -33.40
N THR A 219 -5.75 6.98 -32.76
CA THR A 219 -5.69 5.69 -33.45
C THR A 219 -6.98 4.91 -33.25
N ASP A 220 -7.36 4.12 -34.25
CA ASP A 220 -8.36 3.07 -34.13
C ASP A 220 -7.81 1.75 -34.66
N LEU A 221 -8.43 0.65 -34.24
CA LEU A 221 -8.13 -0.72 -34.66
C LEU A 221 -9.41 -1.35 -35.21
N ASP A 222 -9.27 -2.20 -36.22
CA ASP A 222 -10.38 -3.02 -36.75
C ASP A 222 -10.93 -4.00 -35.69
N GLU A 223 -12.02 -4.70 -36.04
CA GLU A 223 -12.69 -5.64 -35.12
C GLU A 223 -11.82 -6.84 -34.71
N ASP A 224 -10.83 -7.20 -35.54
CA ASP A 224 -9.86 -8.26 -35.26
C ASP A 224 -8.63 -7.73 -34.47
N TYR A 225 -8.60 -6.43 -34.17
CA TYR A 225 -7.49 -5.69 -33.57
C TYR A 225 -6.16 -5.91 -34.31
N LYS A 226 -6.22 -6.00 -35.64
CA LYS A 226 -5.09 -6.31 -36.51
C LYS A 226 -4.59 -5.07 -37.24
N ASP A 227 -5.38 -4.49 -38.13
CA ASP A 227 -4.99 -3.29 -38.87
C ASP A 227 -5.41 -2.01 -38.13
N GLY A 228 -4.70 -0.91 -38.37
CA GLY A 228 -4.90 0.35 -37.67
C GLY A 228 -5.15 1.55 -38.58
N LYS A 229 -5.79 2.57 -38.02
CA LYS A 229 -5.97 3.90 -38.67
C LYS A 229 -5.40 4.99 -37.79
N ILE A 230 -4.78 5.98 -38.42
CA ILE A 230 -4.34 7.23 -37.79
C ILE A 230 -5.30 8.34 -38.23
N PHE A 231 -5.88 9.05 -37.27
CA PHE A 231 -6.60 10.30 -37.48
C PHE A 231 -5.76 11.44 -36.93
N LEU A 232 -5.39 12.38 -37.79
CA LEU A 232 -4.46 13.45 -37.45
C LEU A 232 -5.08 14.82 -37.74
N ASP A 233 -5.22 15.63 -36.69
CA ASP A 233 -5.63 17.03 -36.79
C ASP A 233 -4.42 17.94 -36.48
N VAL A 234 -4.09 18.84 -37.40
CA VAL A 234 -2.97 19.79 -37.29
C VAL A 234 -3.51 21.21 -37.35
N GLU A 235 -3.42 21.95 -36.25
CA GLU A 235 -3.87 23.34 -36.18
C GLU A 235 -2.72 24.30 -36.48
N LEU A 236 -2.93 25.16 -37.47
CA LEU A 236 -1.97 26.15 -37.92
C LEU A 236 -2.39 27.55 -37.47
N ARG A 237 -1.42 28.41 -37.15
CA ARG A 237 -1.65 29.81 -36.77
C ARG A 237 -0.75 30.73 -37.57
N ASN A 238 -1.37 31.71 -38.23
CA ASN A 238 -0.65 32.79 -38.93
C ASN A 238 -0.69 34.10 -38.12
N LEU A 239 0.48 34.71 -37.92
CA LEU A 239 0.70 36.00 -37.26
C LEU A 239 1.50 36.96 -38.17
N GLY A 240 1.07 37.08 -39.43
CA GLY A 240 1.60 38.07 -40.38
C GLY A 240 2.57 37.54 -41.43
N GLU A 241 2.62 36.22 -41.68
CA GLU A 241 3.32 35.64 -42.82
C GLU A 241 2.47 35.74 -44.09
N GLU A 242 3.13 35.97 -45.23
CA GLU A 242 2.49 36.10 -46.54
C GLU A 242 2.96 35.01 -47.53
N ARG A 243 4.11 34.37 -47.28
CA ARG A 243 4.68 33.36 -48.16
C ARG A 243 4.16 31.96 -47.82
N GLU A 244 3.83 31.19 -48.85
CA GLU A 244 3.53 29.76 -48.74
C GLU A 244 4.71 29.02 -48.12
N LYS A 245 4.42 27.97 -47.32
CA LYS A 245 5.40 27.11 -46.66
C LYS A 245 5.14 25.65 -47.02
N ASP A 246 6.20 24.86 -47.05
CA ASP A 246 6.09 23.41 -47.24
C ASP A 246 5.69 22.74 -45.91
N LEU A 247 4.60 21.98 -45.93
CA LEU A 247 4.17 21.09 -44.86
C LEU A 247 4.65 19.67 -45.19
N ARG A 248 5.38 19.06 -44.25
CA ARG A 248 5.83 17.67 -44.34
C ARG A 248 5.51 16.90 -43.07
N ILE A 249 4.86 15.75 -43.23
CA ILE A 249 4.51 14.84 -42.14
C ILE A 249 5.18 13.50 -42.39
N VAL A 250 6.01 13.06 -41.45
CA VAL A 250 6.74 11.79 -41.51
C VAL A 250 6.35 10.92 -40.31
N LEU A 251 6.00 9.67 -40.59
CA LEU A 251 5.80 8.63 -39.59
C LEU A 251 7.09 7.82 -39.44
N THR A 252 7.55 7.65 -38.21
CA THR A 252 8.66 6.75 -37.86
C THR A 252 8.10 5.58 -37.07
N ASP A 253 8.38 4.35 -37.50
CA ASP A 253 7.98 3.14 -36.79
C ASP A 253 8.89 2.83 -35.58
N PRO A 254 8.52 1.89 -34.69
CA PRO A 254 9.34 1.54 -33.52
C PRO A 254 10.69 0.88 -33.88
N GLN A 255 10.98 0.62 -35.15
CA GLN A 255 12.27 0.12 -35.65
C GLN A 255 13.12 1.25 -36.24
N GLY A 256 12.61 2.49 -36.29
CA GLY A 256 13.29 3.66 -36.83
C GLY A 256 13.11 3.85 -38.34
N LYS A 257 12.20 3.12 -39.00
CA LYS A 257 11.92 3.29 -40.43
C LYS A 257 10.96 4.46 -40.64
N GLU A 258 11.31 5.36 -41.54
CA GLU A 258 10.51 6.53 -41.88
C GLU A 258 9.62 6.33 -43.11
N MET A 259 8.46 6.97 -43.11
CA MET A 259 7.52 7.06 -44.22
C MET A 259 6.94 8.48 -44.29
N THR A 260 7.08 9.16 -45.44
CA THR A 260 6.37 10.43 -45.68
C THR A 260 4.89 10.15 -45.90
N LEU A 261 4.04 10.75 -45.06
CA LEU A 261 2.57 10.68 -45.16
C LEU A 261 1.99 11.84 -45.97
N VAL A 262 2.54 13.05 -45.78
CA VAL A 262 2.10 14.28 -46.44
C VAL A 262 3.32 15.10 -46.84
N GLU A 263 3.29 15.67 -48.03
CA GLU A 263 4.26 16.65 -48.54
C GLU A 263 3.53 17.60 -49.49
N GLU A 264 3.17 18.79 -49.00
CA GLU A 264 2.39 19.77 -49.77
C GLU A 264 2.74 21.22 -49.41
N LYS A 265 2.34 22.17 -50.26
CA LYS A 265 2.47 23.60 -49.98
C LYS A 265 1.20 24.15 -49.36
N VAL A 266 1.36 24.90 -48.27
CA VAL A 266 0.25 25.48 -47.52
C VAL A 266 0.35 27.00 -47.52
N ARG A 267 -0.78 27.65 -47.79
CA ARG A 267 -0.91 29.11 -47.72
C ARG A 267 -1.00 29.57 -46.26
N PRO A 268 -0.40 30.70 -45.90
CA PRO A 268 -0.39 31.15 -44.51
C PRO A 268 -1.77 31.65 -44.08
N LYS A 269 -2.51 30.77 -43.38
CA LYS A 269 -3.85 31.03 -42.83
C LYS A 269 -4.02 30.24 -41.53
N SER A 270 -4.78 30.78 -40.59
CA SER A 270 -5.16 30.04 -39.38
C SER A 270 -6.31 29.09 -39.68
N GLU A 271 -6.03 27.79 -39.64
CA GLU A 271 -6.98 26.70 -39.91
C GLU A 271 -6.51 25.37 -39.33
N THR A 272 -7.41 24.38 -39.30
CA THR A 272 -7.09 23.00 -38.92
C THR A 272 -7.14 22.12 -40.17
N LEU A 273 -6.06 21.38 -40.41
CA LEU A 273 -5.98 20.36 -41.47
C LEU A 273 -6.20 18.98 -40.84
N SER A 274 -7.05 18.16 -41.45
CA SER A 274 -7.40 16.82 -40.95
C SER A 274 -7.04 15.75 -41.97
N PHE A 275 -6.37 14.70 -41.52
CA PHE A 275 -5.88 13.60 -42.35
C PHE A 275 -6.27 12.24 -41.75
N VAL A 276 -6.41 11.23 -42.62
CA VAL A 276 -6.64 9.84 -42.24
C VAL A 276 -5.70 8.92 -43.01
N PHE A 277 -4.99 8.06 -42.29
CA PHE A 277 -4.03 7.11 -42.87
C PHE A 277 -4.29 5.69 -42.38
N GLU A 278 -4.09 4.70 -43.25
CA GLU A 278 -4.16 3.28 -42.89
C GLU A 278 -2.76 2.72 -42.64
N VAL A 279 -2.62 1.88 -41.61
CA VAL A 279 -1.38 1.18 -41.27
C VAL A 279 -1.72 -0.29 -41.11
N LYS A 280 -1.05 -1.14 -41.90
CA LYS A 280 -1.23 -2.59 -41.83
C LYS A 280 -0.42 -3.17 -40.67
N ASP A 281 -1.06 -4.04 -39.90
CA ASP A 281 -0.44 -4.82 -38.82
C ASP A 281 0.51 -3.99 -37.91
N PRO A 282 0.08 -2.83 -37.37
CA PRO A 282 0.93 -2.03 -36.50
C PRO A 282 1.27 -2.79 -35.21
N LYS A 283 2.52 -2.65 -34.75
CA LYS A 283 2.88 -3.00 -33.38
C LYS A 283 2.04 -2.18 -32.38
N LYS A 284 1.20 -2.88 -31.61
CA LYS A 284 0.29 -2.27 -30.62
C LYS A 284 1.04 -1.87 -29.36
N TRP A 285 0.60 -0.79 -28.71
CA TRP A 285 1.12 -0.35 -27.41
C TRP A 285 0.33 -1.02 -26.28
N SER A 286 1.04 -1.43 -25.22
CA SER A 286 0.47 -1.85 -23.93
C SER A 286 1.47 -1.61 -22.79
N ALA A 287 1.04 -1.78 -21.53
CA ALA A 287 1.95 -1.72 -20.38
C ALA A 287 2.99 -2.87 -20.33
N GLU A 288 2.72 -3.98 -21.03
CA GLU A 288 3.63 -5.13 -21.19
C GLU A 288 4.62 -4.89 -22.35
N THR A 289 4.14 -4.29 -23.44
CA THR A 289 4.86 -4.07 -24.70
C THR A 289 4.67 -2.62 -25.20
N PRO A 290 5.45 -1.65 -24.67
CA PRO A 290 5.22 -0.22 -24.92
C PRO A 290 5.80 0.26 -26.27
N HIS A 291 5.27 -0.26 -27.38
CA HIS A 291 5.72 0.14 -28.72
C HIS A 291 5.22 1.54 -29.09
N LEU A 292 6.16 2.46 -29.38
CA LEU A 292 5.87 3.85 -29.74
C LEU A 292 6.26 4.16 -31.19
N TYR A 293 5.36 4.85 -31.88
CA TYR A 293 5.59 5.50 -33.17
C TYR A 293 5.83 6.99 -32.96
N VAL A 294 6.48 7.65 -33.93
CA VAL A 294 6.75 9.08 -33.90
C VAL A 294 6.12 9.75 -35.12
N LEU A 295 5.33 10.80 -34.90
CA LEU A 295 4.97 11.76 -35.94
C LEU A 295 5.93 12.95 -35.88
N LYS A 296 6.66 13.18 -36.97
CA LYS A 296 7.45 14.39 -37.20
C LYS A 296 6.68 15.30 -38.15
N VAL A 297 6.26 16.46 -37.65
CA VAL A 297 5.48 17.46 -38.41
C VAL A 297 6.33 18.70 -38.58
N LYS A 298 6.59 19.08 -39.84
CA LYS A 298 7.42 20.25 -40.18
C LYS A 298 6.65 21.20 -41.09
N LEU A 299 6.57 22.48 -40.73
CA LEU A 299 6.00 23.56 -41.53
C LEU A 299 7.04 24.66 -41.73
N GLY A 300 7.65 24.71 -42.91
CA GLY A 300 8.80 25.59 -43.14
C GLY A 300 9.95 25.28 -42.17
N GLU A 301 10.27 26.21 -41.26
CA GLU A 301 11.31 26.04 -40.23
C GLU A 301 10.77 25.54 -38.88
N ASP A 302 9.44 25.51 -38.68
CA ASP A 302 8.83 24.95 -37.46
C ASP A 302 8.82 23.42 -37.53
N GLU A 303 9.37 22.75 -36.51
CA GLU A 303 9.42 21.28 -36.41
C GLU A 303 8.90 20.85 -35.04
N LYS A 304 7.94 19.92 -35.03
CA LYS A 304 7.40 19.28 -33.83
C LYS A 304 7.42 17.76 -33.97
N LYS A 305 7.58 17.07 -32.83
CA LYS A 305 7.51 15.61 -32.74
C LYS A 305 6.47 15.20 -31.71
N VAL A 306 5.72 14.14 -31.98
CA VAL A 306 4.71 13.57 -31.08
C VAL A 306 4.89 12.05 -31.05
N ASN A 307 5.05 11.48 -29.86
CA ASN A 307 5.00 10.04 -29.67
C ASN A 307 3.55 9.58 -29.57
N PHE A 308 3.21 8.44 -30.16
CA PHE A 308 1.90 7.82 -30.01
C PHE A 308 1.99 6.29 -30.12
N GLY A 309 0.95 5.59 -29.68
CA GLY A 309 0.87 4.13 -29.73
C GLY A 309 -0.50 3.65 -30.22
N PHE A 310 -0.52 2.61 -31.06
CA PHE A 310 -1.77 1.99 -31.49
C PHE A 310 -2.37 1.18 -30.34
N ARG A 311 -3.48 1.67 -29.78
CA ARG A 311 -4.21 1.01 -28.70
C ARG A 311 -5.70 1.38 -28.72
N LYS A 312 -6.54 0.51 -28.16
CA LYS A 312 -7.99 0.73 -28.04
C LYS A 312 -8.47 0.34 -26.64
N VAL A 313 -9.20 1.26 -26.00
CA VAL A 313 -9.85 1.07 -24.70
C VAL A 313 -11.35 1.15 -24.93
N GLU A 314 -12.10 0.17 -24.43
CA GLU A 314 -13.55 0.13 -24.61
C GLU A 314 -14.26 -0.69 -23.54
N VAL A 315 -15.58 -0.50 -23.44
CA VAL A 315 -16.45 -1.31 -22.60
C VAL A 315 -17.38 -2.11 -23.50
N LYS A 316 -17.32 -3.45 -23.41
CA LYS A 316 -18.26 -4.36 -24.08
C LYS A 316 -18.99 -5.21 -23.03
N GLU A 317 -20.31 -5.09 -22.98
CA GLU A 317 -21.18 -5.82 -22.04
C GLU A 317 -20.72 -5.67 -20.58
N GLY A 318 -20.41 -4.44 -20.15
CA GLY A 318 -19.93 -4.15 -18.79
C GLY A 318 -18.49 -4.59 -18.49
N ARG A 319 -17.73 -5.08 -19.47
CA ARG A 319 -16.32 -5.48 -19.31
C ARG A 319 -15.38 -4.44 -19.88
N LEU A 320 -14.37 -4.05 -19.10
CA LEU A 320 -13.26 -3.21 -19.57
C LEU A 320 -12.31 -4.04 -20.43
N LEU A 321 -12.12 -3.61 -21.68
CA LEU A 321 -11.21 -4.22 -22.64
C LEU A 321 -10.07 -3.27 -23.01
N PHE A 322 -8.89 -3.84 -23.17
CA PHE A 322 -7.72 -3.19 -23.75
C PHE A 322 -7.21 -4.04 -24.92
N ASN A 323 -7.20 -3.49 -26.13
CA ASN A 323 -6.89 -4.21 -27.38
C ASN A 323 -7.65 -5.55 -27.51
N GLY A 324 -8.93 -5.56 -27.12
CA GLY A 324 -9.81 -6.74 -27.17
C GLY A 324 -9.64 -7.75 -26.03
N ARG A 325 -8.74 -7.51 -25.06
CA ARG A 325 -8.50 -8.40 -23.91
C ARG A 325 -9.05 -7.79 -22.62
N PRO A 326 -9.66 -8.58 -21.70
CA PRO A 326 -10.12 -8.07 -20.40
C PRO A 326 -8.96 -7.51 -19.58
N LEU A 327 -9.05 -6.23 -19.20
CA LEU A 327 -8.02 -5.54 -18.42
C LEU A 327 -8.36 -5.59 -16.93
N TYR A 328 -7.39 -5.97 -16.10
CA TYR A 328 -7.43 -5.78 -14.65
C TYR A 328 -6.49 -4.63 -14.26
N ILE A 329 -7.04 -3.65 -13.56
CA ILE A 329 -6.32 -2.52 -12.98
C ILE A 329 -5.65 -3.00 -11.68
N LYS A 330 -4.33 -3.17 -11.75
CA LYS A 330 -3.43 -3.50 -10.63
C LYS A 330 -2.69 -2.22 -10.26
N GLY A 331 -3.42 -1.28 -9.67
CA GLY A 331 -2.98 0.10 -9.56
C GLY A 331 -2.55 0.56 -8.18
N VAL A 332 -2.02 1.78 -8.14
CA VAL A 332 -1.69 2.55 -6.94
C VAL A 332 -1.95 4.06 -7.19
N ASN A 333 -2.39 4.79 -6.18
CA ASN A 333 -2.48 6.26 -6.18
C ASN A 333 -1.09 6.85 -5.86
N ARG A 334 -0.71 7.95 -6.50
CA ARG A 334 0.60 8.58 -6.27
C ARG A 334 0.50 10.10 -6.27
N HIS A 335 0.82 10.69 -5.12
CA HIS A 335 1.16 12.11 -5.02
C HIS A 335 2.54 12.43 -5.63
N GLU A 336 2.66 13.58 -6.29
CA GLU A 336 3.95 14.14 -6.73
C GLU A 336 4.67 14.78 -5.53
N PHE A 337 5.32 13.96 -4.71
CA PHE A 337 5.98 14.37 -3.46
C PHE A 337 7.43 13.87 -3.33
N ASP A 338 8.30 14.74 -2.84
CA ASP A 338 9.68 14.46 -2.43
C ASP A 338 9.94 15.04 -1.02
N PRO A 339 10.58 14.28 -0.11
CA PRO A 339 10.74 14.69 1.29
C PRO A 339 11.64 15.92 1.50
N ASP A 340 12.45 16.31 0.50
CA ASP A 340 13.36 17.45 0.56
C ASP A 340 12.93 18.62 -0.34
N ARG A 341 12.11 18.34 -1.36
CA ARG A 341 11.77 19.29 -2.44
C ARG A 341 10.27 19.59 -2.53
N GLY A 342 9.44 18.96 -1.69
CA GLY A 342 7.98 19.10 -1.76
C GLY A 342 7.46 18.62 -3.11
N HIS A 343 6.74 19.47 -3.83
CA HIS A 343 6.19 19.13 -5.15
C HIS A 343 7.19 19.31 -6.31
N ALA A 344 8.38 19.87 -6.07
CA ALA A 344 9.39 20.08 -7.11
C ALA A 344 10.22 18.80 -7.38
N VAL A 345 9.52 17.70 -7.70
CA VAL A 345 10.09 16.35 -7.94
C VAL A 345 10.94 16.32 -9.22
N THR A 346 12.07 15.60 -9.17
CA THR A 346 13.00 15.45 -10.31
C THR A 346 12.68 14.24 -11.19
N VAL A 347 13.20 14.23 -12.41
CA VAL A 347 13.03 13.11 -13.35
C VAL A 347 13.68 11.81 -12.85
N GLU A 348 14.79 11.90 -12.11
CA GLU A 348 15.47 10.74 -11.52
C GLU A 348 14.55 10.05 -10.52
N ARG A 349 13.85 10.81 -9.69
CA ARG A 349 12.88 10.29 -8.73
C ARG A 349 11.64 9.70 -9.42
N MET A 350 11.18 10.30 -10.52
CA MET A 350 10.09 9.72 -11.32
C MET A 350 10.48 8.35 -11.92
N ILE A 351 11.70 8.22 -12.44
CA ILE A 351 12.20 6.94 -12.97
C ILE A 351 12.33 5.89 -11.86
N GLU A 352 12.81 6.27 -10.67
CA GLU A 352 12.86 5.41 -9.48
C GLU A 352 11.47 4.87 -9.12
N ASP A 353 10.47 5.75 -8.98
CA ASP A 353 9.08 5.38 -8.70
C ASP A 353 8.55 4.38 -9.73
N ILE A 354 8.68 4.68 -11.04
CA ILE A 354 8.18 3.82 -12.12
C ILE A 354 8.84 2.44 -12.11
N LYS A 355 10.16 2.37 -11.91
CA LYS A 355 10.88 1.09 -11.86
C LYS A 355 10.44 0.26 -10.67
N LEU A 356 10.33 0.86 -9.48
CA LEU A 356 9.86 0.17 -8.28
C LEU A 356 8.43 -0.36 -8.46
N MET A 357 7.52 0.42 -9.03
CA MET A 357 6.16 -0.03 -9.34
C MET A 357 6.15 -1.27 -10.24
N LYS A 358 6.87 -1.23 -11.37
CA LYS A 358 6.94 -2.38 -12.30
C LYS A 358 7.60 -3.60 -11.66
N GLN A 359 8.61 -3.41 -10.83
CA GLN A 359 9.28 -4.50 -10.08
C GLN A 359 8.35 -5.19 -9.07
N HIS A 360 7.26 -4.54 -8.67
CA HIS A 360 6.23 -5.03 -7.75
C HIS A 360 4.89 -5.31 -8.46
N ASN A 361 4.93 -5.59 -9.77
CA ASN A 361 3.79 -6.02 -10.57
C ASN A 361 2.62 -5.01 -10.69
N ILE A 362 2.85 -3.74 -10.34
CA ILE A 362 1.89 -2.65 -10.56
C ILE A 362 1.87 -2.30 -12.05
N ASN A 363 0.66 -2.15 -12.62
CA ASN A 363 0.46 -1.83 -14.04
C ASN A 363 -0.23 -0.48 -14.29
N THR A 364 -0.77 0.17 -13.27
CA THR A 364 -1.56 1.41 -13.39
C THR A 364 -1.19 2.40 -12.29
N VAL A 365 -1.18 3.69 -12.62
CA VAL A 365 -1.05 4.77 -11.63
C VAL A 365 -2.18 5.78 -11.80
N ARG A 366 -2.80 6.19 -10.70
CA ARG A 366 -3.69 7.36 -10.65
C ARG A 366 -2.92 8.58 -10.13
N THR A 367 -3.07 9.70 -10.82
CA THR A 367 -2.42 10.99 -10.49
C THR A 367 -3.21 11.74 -9.43
N SER A 368 -3.27 11.19 -8.22
CA SER A 368 -4.03 11.74 -7.10
C SER A 368 -3.46 13.10 -6.64
N HIS A 369 -4.19 14.22 -6.71
CA HIS A 369 -5.46 14.46 -7.41
C HIS A 369 -5.34 15.67 -8.34
N TYR A 370 -4.31 15.64 -9.20
CA TYR A 370 -3.98 16.73 -10.10
C TYR A 370 -3.04 16.28 -11.22
N PRO A 371 -2.95 17.02 -12.34
CA PRO A 371 -2.04 16.68 -13.41
C PRO A 371 -0.57 16.80 -12.97
N ASN A 372 0.22 15.75 -13.20
CA ASN A 372 1.67 15.72 -12.94
C ASN A 372 2.46 16.53 -14.00
N GLN A 373 3.78 16.61 -13.84
CA GLN A 373 4.66 17.13 -14.90
C GLN A 373 4.50 16.33 -16.20
N THR A 374 4.61 16.98 -17.35
CA THR A 374 4.48 16.34 -18.68
C THR A 374 5.44 15.15 -18.85
N LYS A 375 6.64 15.29 -18.29
CA LYS A 375 7.67 14.25 -18.26
C LYS A 375 7.21 12.94 -17.60
N TRP A 376 6.28 12.97 -16.66
CA TRP A 376 5.72 11.77 -16.04
C TRP A 376 5.00 10.88 -17.07
N TYR A 377 4.17 11.48 -17.91
CA TYR A 377 3.37 10.77 -18.91
C TYR A 377 4.25 10.22 -20.04
N ASP A 378 5.27 10.97 -20.48
CA ASP A 378 6.28 10.48 -21.42
C ASP A 378 7.00 9.22 -20.88
N LEU A 379 7.33 9.21 -19.59
CA LEU A 379 7.97 8.06 -18.95
C LEU A 379 6.99 6.88 -18.82
N CYS A 380 5.72 7.11 -18.51
CA CYS A 380 4.70 6.06 -18.48
C CYS A 380 4.45 5.45 -19.88
N ASP A 381 4.47 6.27 -20.93
CA ASP A 381 4.39 5.80 -22.32
C ASP A 381 5.59 4.91 -22.68
N TYR A 382 6.80 5.31 -22.26
CA TYR A 382 8.06 4.64 -22.58
C TYR A 382 8.26 3.33 -21.79
N TYR A 383 8.03 3.35 -20.47
CA TYR A 383 8.21 2.19 -19.59
C TYR A 383 7.01 1.25 -19.59
N GLY A 384 5.83 1.72 -20.00
CA GLY A 384 4.59 0.97 -20.01
C GLY A 384 3.91 0.93 -18.65
N LEU A 385 3.13 1.96 -18.33
CA LEU A 385 2.13 1.97 -17.26
C LEU A 385 0.84 2.59 -17.81
N TYR A 386 -0.30 2.06 -17.39
CA TYR A 386 -1.59 2.73 -17.63
C TYR A 386 -1.74 3.91 -16.67
N VAL A 387 -2.36 5.00 -17.14
CA VAL A 387 -2.54 6.22 -16.35
C VAL A 387 -4.01 6.60 -16.29
N ILE A 388 -4.45 6.94 -15.08
CA ILE A 388 -5.68 7.67 -14.81
C ILE A 388 -5.25 9.11 -14.52
N ASP A 389 -5.48 9.99 -15.50
CA ASP A 389 -5.09 11.41 -15.40
C ASP A 389 -6.26 12.21 -14.81
N GLU A 390 -5.99 12.98 -13.75
CA GLU A 390 -7.03 13.61 -12.94
C GLU A 390 -6.90 15.13 -12.90
N ALA A 391 -8.00 15.83 -13.14
CA ALA A 391 -8.03 17.28 -13.08
C ALA A 391 -7.83 17.77 -11.64
N ASN A 392 -7.17 18.92 -11.48
CA ASN A 392 -6.88 19.54 -10.20
C ASN A 392 -8.14 20.21 -9.61
N ILE A 393 -9.12 19.41 -9.18
CA ILE A 393 -10.39 19.85 -8.59
C ILE A 393 -10.71 18.98 -7.37
N GLU A 394 -10.55 19.56 -6.18
CA GLU A 394 -11.01 19.01 -4.91
C GLU A 394 -11.49 20.13 -3.98
N SER A 395 -12.69 19.98 -3.41
CA SER A 395 -13.30 20.99 -2.54
C SER A 395 -14.00 20.35 -1.33
N HIS A 396 -13.27 19.45 -0.65
CA HIS A 396 -13.79 18.61 0.42
C HIS A 396 -14.40 19.46 1.55
N GLY A 397 -13.73 20.54 1.95
CA GLY A 397 -14.11 21.40 3.07
C GLY A 397 -15.35 22.29 2.89
N ILE A 398 -15.92 22.43 1.68
CA ILE A 398 -17.12 23.27 1.44
C ILE A 398 -18.43 22.53 1.76
N GLY A 399 -18.44 21.20 1.71
CA GLY A 399 -19.65 20.38 1.82
C GLY A 399 -20.33 20.10 0.47
N TRP A 400 -21.10 19.00 0.42
CA TRP A 400 -21.57 18.40 -0.85
C TRP A 400 -23.09 18.48 -1.08
N ASP A 401 -23.83 19.16 -0.20
CA ASP A 401 -25.24 19.45 -0.45
C ASP A 401 -25.38 20.32 -1.71
N LEU A 402 -26.40 20.05 -2.54
CA LEU A 402 -26.54 20.67 -3.87
C LEU A 402 -26.65 22.20 -3.87
N ASP A 403 -27.14 22.79 -2.78
CA ASP A 403 -27.25 24.24 -2.57
C ASP A 403 -25.99 24.86 -1.96
N VAL A 404 -25.02 24.05 -1.54
CA VAL A 404 -23.75 24.48 -0.94
C VAL A 404 -22.57 24.23 -1.89
N THR A 405 -22.47 23.02 -2.44
CA THR A 405 -21.34 22.53 -3.24
C THR A 405 -20.96 23.45 -4.40
N LEU A 406 -19.66 23.69 -4.58
CA LEU A 406 -19.13 24.49 -5.70
C LEU A 406 -19.39 23.83 -7.06
N ALA A 407 -19.61 22.51 -7.09
CA ALA A 407 -19.97 21.76 -8.29
C ALA A 407 -21.32 22.20 -8.91
N ASN A 408 -22.15 22.94 -8.18
CA ASN A 408 -23.46 23.40 -8.64
C ASN A 408 -23.65 24.92 -8.57
N LYS A 409 -22.60 25.68 -8.22
CA LYS A 409 -22.61 27.14 -8.19
C LYS A 409 -22.26 27.72 -9.57
N PRO A 410 -23.13 28.52 -10.20
CA PRO A 410 -22.87 29.07 -11.54
C PRO A 410 -21.62 29.95 -11.63
N GLU A 411 -21.29 30.67 -10.57
CA GLU A 411 -20.10 31.51 -10.49
C GLU A 411 -18.77 30.73 -10.50
N TRP A 412 -18.80 29.41 -10.24
CA TRP A 412 -17.65 28.50 -10.29
C TRP A 412 -17.60 27.65 -11.57
N GLU A 413 -18.59 27.78 -12.48
CA GLU A 413 -18.70 26.97 -13.71
C GLU A 413 -17.44 27.03 -14.58
N LYS A 414 -16.92 28.25 -14.80
CA LYS A 414 -15.74 28.46 -15.64
C LYS A 414 -14.46 27.92 -15.00
N ALA A 415 -14.35 27.95 -13.68
CA ALA A 415 -13.19 27.43 -12.97
C ALA A 415 -13.09 25.91 -13.11
N HIS A 416 -14.21 25.19 -12.96
CA HIS A 416 -14.27 23.74 -13.19
C HIS A 416 -13.92 23.40 -14.65
N PHE A 417 -14.53 24.10 -15.60
CA PHE A 417 -14.31 23.86 -17.02
C PHE A 417 -12.86 24.13 -17.46
N ASP A 418 -12.24 25.21 -16.96
CA ASP A 418 -10.86 25.57 -17.31
C ASP A 418 -9.86 24.49 -16.88
N ARG A 419 -9.95 24.04 -15.61
CA ARG A 419 -9.07 23.01 -15.03
C ARG A 419 -9.15 21.69 -15.81
N ILE A 420 -10.36 21.22 -16.10
CA ILE A 420 -10.58 19.99 -16.88
C ILE A 420 -10.08 20.14 -18.32
N LYS A 421 -10.42 21.25 -18.99
CA LYS A 421 -10.03 21.48 -20.38
C LYS A 421 -8.51 21.58 -20.54
N ARG A 422 -7.82 22.22 -19.59
CA ARG A 422 -6.36 22.40 -19.63
C ARG A 422 -5.60 21.09 -19.51
N MET A 423 -6.04 20.19 -18.63
CA MET A 423 -5.50 18.81 -18.56
C MET A 423 -5.68 18.09 -19.90
N VAL A 424 -6.93 17.97 -20.36
CA VAL A 424 -7.24 17.19 -21.57
C VAL A 424 -6.48 17.70 -22.79
N GLU A 425 -6.45 19.01 -23.02
CA GLU A 425 -5.74 19.55 -24.19
C GLU A 425 -4.22 19.39 -24.11
N ARG A 426 -3.63 19.40 -22.91
CA ARG A 426 -2.19 19.18 -22.70
C ARG A 426 -1.81 17.72 -23.01
N ASP A 427 -2.64 16.77 -22.59
CA ASP A 427 -2.24 15.37 -22.44
C ASP A 427 -2.87 14.38 -23.44
N LYS A 428 -3.79 14.86 -24.29
CA LYS A 428 -4.59 14.08 -25.24
C LYS A 428 -3.85 13.07 -26.14
N ASN A 429 -2.53 13.23 -26.34
CA ASN A 429 -1.74 12.40 -27.26
C ASN A 429 -1.03 11.21 -26.57
N HIS A 430 -0.96 11.16 -25.24
CA HIS A 430 -0.25 10.09 -24.53
C HIS A 430 -1.02 8.75 -24.58
N PRO A 431 -0.46 7.67 -25.15
CA PRO A 431 -1.14 6.37 -25.21
C PRO A 431 -1.35 5.72 -23.84
N SER A 432 -0.52 6.04 -22.84
CA SER A 432 -0.62 5.55 -21.46
C SER A 432 -1.91 5.97 -20.77
N ILE A 433 -2.44 7.15 -21.07
CA ILE A 433 -3.68 7.64 -20.47
C ILE A 433 -4.85 6.87 -21.05
N ILE A 434 -5.53 6.13 -20.17
CA ILE A 434 -6.71 5.33 -20.53
C ILE A 434 -8.01 5.98 -20.03
N PHE A 435 -7.97 6.66 -18.88
CA PHE A 435 -9.12 7.33 -18.25
C PHE A 435 -8.84 8.82 -18.02
N TRP A 436 -9.87 9.64 -18.22
CA TRP A 436 -9.93 11.01 -17.73
C TRP A 436 -10.74 11.05 -16.43
N SER A 437 -10.14 11.47 -15.33
CA SER A 437 -10.82 11.68 -14.06
C SER A 437 -11.17 13.17 -13.88
N LEU A 438 -12.41 13.46 -13.51
CA LEU A 438 -12.91 14.85 -13.46
C LEU A 438 -12.40 15.65 -12.24
N GLY A 439 -11.91 14.96 -11.21
CA GLY A 439 -11.51 15.51 -9.92
C GLY A 439 -11.71 14.48 -8.81
N ASN A 440 -11.63 14.93 -7.55
CA ASN A 440 -11.79 14.10 -6.36
C ASN A 440 -12.66 14.83 -5.32
N GLU A 441 -13.53 14.11 -4.60
CA GLU A 441 -14.22 14.60 -3.39
C GLU A 441 -14.80 16.03 -3.44
N ALA A 442 -15.32 16.45 -4.60
CA ALA A 442 -15.76 17.83 -4.89
C ALA A 442 -17.28 17.98 -5.00
N GLY A 443 -18.05 17.00 -4.51
CA GLY A 443 -19.51 16.93 -4.66
C GLY A 443 -19.95 16.58 -6.08
N ASP A 444 -21.21 16.83 -6.42
CA ASP A 444 -21.79 16.54 -7.75
C ASP A 444 -22.71 17.68 -8.18
N GLY A 445 -22.75 17.98 -9.48
CA GLY A 445 -23.54 19.10 -9.99
C GLY A 445 -23.29 19.42 -11.46
N THR A 446 -24.00 20.45 -11.94
CA THR A 446 -24.02 20.83 -13.36
C THR A 446 -22.64 21.26 -13.91
N ASN A 447 -21.71 21.71 -13.06
CA ASN A 447 -20.37 22.11 -13.50
C ASN A 447 -19.56 20.90 -13.99
N PHE A 448 -19.65 19.74 -13.32
CA PHE A 448 -19.00 18.50 -13.76
C PHE A 448 -19.70 17.88 -14.97
N GLU A 449 -21.04 17.86 -14.96
CA GLU A 449 -21.82 17.32 -16.07
C GLU A 449 -21.44 17.98 -17.41
N LYS A 450 -21.42 19.31 -17.46
CA LYS A 450 -21.08 20.07 -18.68
C LYS A 450 -19.64 19.78 -19.15
N ALA A 451 -18.70 19.71 -18.22
CA ALA A 451 -17.30 19.44 -18.54
C ALA A 451 -17.09 18.00 -19.05
N ALA A 452 -17.76 17.02 -18.45
CA ALA A 452 -17.72 15.63 -18.87
C ALA A 452 -18.27 15.42 -20.29
N LEU A 453 -19.41 16.06 -20.61
CA LEU A 453 -19.99 16.01 -21.95
C LEU A 453 -19.05 16.62 -22.99
N TRP A 454 -18.39 17.74 -22.66
CA TRP A 454 -17.37 18.33 -23.52
C TRP A 454 -16.19 17.38 -23.77
N ILE A 455 -15.71 16.64 -22.76
CA ILE A 455 -14.65 15.65 -22.95
C ILE A 455 -15.08 14.60 -23.98
N LYS A 456 -16.28 14.05 -23.86
CA LYS A 456 -16.77 12.99 -24.76
C LYS A 456 -16.94 13.46 -26.20
N GLU A 457 -17.29 14.74 -26.41
CA GLU A 457 -17.32 15.36 -27.74
C GLU A 457 -15.91 15.59 -28.31
N ARG A 458 -14.94 15.92 -27.44
CA ARG A 458 -13.57 16.25 -27.81
C ARG A 458 -12.69 15.01 -28.07
N ASP A 459 -12.81 13.99 -27.22
CA ASP A 459 -12.03 12.76 -27.22
C ASP A 459 -12.93 11.55 -26.94
N ASN A 460 -13.14 10.73 -27.97
CA ASN A 460 -13.91 9.50 -27.89
C ASN A 460 -13.03 8.24 -27.69
N THR A 461 -11.73 8.41 -27.43
CA THR A 461 -10.75 7.31 -27.36
C THR A 461 -10.41 6.85 -25.93
N ARG A 462 -11.01 7.49 -24.91
CA ARG A 462 -10.78 7.26 -23.48
C ARG A 462 -12.11 7.24 -22.72
N LEU A 463 -12.08 6.65 -21.52
CA LEU A 463 -13.25 6.58 -20.63
C LEU A 463 -13.22 7.72 -19.61
N VAL A 464 -14.39 8.24 -19.23
CA VAL A 464 -14.54 9.26 -18.18
C VAL A 464 -14.87 8.59 -16.84
N HIS A 465 -14.15 9.02 -15.80
CA HIS A 465 -14.27 8.56 -14.42
C HIS A 465 -14.55 9.75 -13.49
N TYR A 466 -15.45 9.56 -12.51
CA TYR A 466 -15.57 10.48 -11.37
C TYR A 466 -16.33 9.79 -10.24
N GLU A 467 -15.67 9.60 -9.09
CA GLU A 467 -16.28 8.91 -7.95
C GLU A 467 -17.38 9.74 -7.28
N GLY A 468 -17.20 11.08 -7.21
CA GLY A 468 -18.11 11.99 -6.53
C GLY A 468 -19.57 11.91 -7.02
N THR A 469 -19.78 11.49 -8.28
CA THR A 469 -21.12 11.20 -8.82
C THR A 469 -21.55 9.75 -8.61
N THR A 470 -20.67 8.76 -8.79
CA THR A 470 -21.03 7.33 -8.70
C THR A 470 -21.27 6.83 -7.28
N ARG A 471 -20.68 7.49 -6.27
CA ARG A 471 -21.01 7.26 -4.86
C ARG A 471 -22.48 7.48 -4.52
N ARG A 472 -23.18 8.29 -5.32
CA ARG A 472 -24.62 8.58 -5.19
C ARG A 472 -25.49 7.58 -5.96
N GLY A 473 -24.91 6.71 -6.78
CA GLY A 473 -25.59 5.76 -7.63
C GLY A 473 -25.15 5.84 -9.10
N GLU A 474 -25.98 5.37 -10.01
CA GLU A 474 -25.68 5.40 -11.44
C GLU A 474 -25.68 6.85 -11.98
N SER A 475 -24.66 7.23 -12.77
CA SER A 475 -24.55 8.56 -13.39
C SER A 475 -24.27 8.45 -14.89
N TYR A 476 -24.98 9.21 -15.72
CA TYR A 476 -24.98 9.02 -17.18
C TYR A 476 -23.74 9.61 -17.89
N TYR A 477 -23.04 10.56 -17.26
CA TYR A 477 -21.93 11.28 -17.89
C TYR A 477 -20.55 10.65 -17.64
N VAL A 478 -20.51 9.49 -16.96
CA VAL A 478 -19.29 8.70 -16.72
C VAL A 478 -19.42 7.30 -17.31
N ASP A 479 -18.30 6.72 -17.73
CA ASP A 479 -18.24 5.40 -18.38
C ASP A 479 -17.90 4.25 -17.40
N VAL A 480 -17.37 4.59 -16.22
CA VAL A 480 -16.90 3.64 -15.20
C VAL A 480 -17.68 3.86 -13.90
N PHE A 481 -18.09 2.77 -13.24
CA PHE A 481 -18.65 2.85 -11.89
C PHE A 481 -17.51 2.76 -10.87
N SER A 482 -17.37 3.77 -10.01
CA SER A 482 -16.28 3.87 -9.05
C SER A 482 -16.75 4.12 -7.63
N LEU A 483 -16.03 3.57 -6.66
CA LEU A 483 -16.20 3.83 -5.23
C LEU A 483 -14.83 3.86 -4.53
N MET A 484 -14.73 4.65 -3.47
CA MET A 484 -13.62 4.62 -2.51
C MET A 484 -13.92 3.64 -1.36
N TYR A 485 -12.94 2.82 -0.99
CA TYR A 485 -12.94 1.89 0.15
C TYR A 485 -14.18 0.97 0.31
N PRO A 486 -14.74 0.40 -0.79
CA PRO A 486 -15.93 -0.45 -0.68
C PRO A 486 -15.61 -1.78 0.01
N LYS A 487 -16.46 -2.20 0.94
CA LYS A 487 -16.38 -3.52 1.56
C LYS A 487 -16.70 -4.63 0.54
N ILE A 488 -16.19 -5.84 0.75
CA ILE A 488 -16.35 -6.98 -0.18
C ILE A 488 -17.82 -7.27 -0.55
N ASN A 489 -18.77 -7.09 0.36
CA ASN A 489 -20.19 -7.32 0.07
C ASN A 489 -20.74 -6.36 -1.00
N VAL A 490 -20.19 -5.15 -1.13
CA VAL A 490 -20.56 -4.18 -2.18
C VAL A 490 -20.13 -4.70 -3.56
N LEU A 491 -18.91 -5.27 -3.66
CA LEU A 491 -18.40 -5.88 -4.89
C LEU A 491 -19.28 -7.06 -5.32
N LEU A 492 -19.61 -7.94 -4.36
CA LEU A 492 -20.47 -9.10 -4.61
C LEU A 492 -21.88 -8.68 -5.07
N GLU A 493 -22.45 -7.64 -4.48
CA GLU A 493 -23.75 -7.11 -4.89
C GLU A 493 -23.70 -6.41 -6.27
N TYR A 494 -22.61 -5.73 -6.61
CA TYR A 494 -22.47 -5.16 -7.94
C TYR A 494 -22.45 -6.26 -9.01
N ALA A 495 -21.69 -7.33 -8.76
CA ALA A 495 -21.54 -8.47 -9.66
C ALA A 495 -22.76 -9.42 -9.72
N SER A 496 -23.73 -9.28 -8.81
CA SER A 496 -24.91 -10.17 -8.73
C SER A 496 -25.95 -9.94 -9.84
N LYS A 497 -25.84 -8.83 -10.57
CA LYS A 497 -26.79 -8.39 -11.61
C LYS A 497 -26.05 -8.03 -12.89
N LYS A 498 -26.75 -8.06 -14.03
CA LYS A 498 -26.20 -7.55 -15.30
C LYS A 498 -25.87 -6.06 -15.16
N ARG A 499 -24.68 -5.65 -15.62
CA ARG A 499 -24.20 -4.27 -15.61
C ARG A 499 -23.73 -3.87 -16.99
N GLU A 500 -23.85 -2.57 -17.30
CA GLU A 500 -23.36 -1.99 -18.56
C GLU A 500 -21.99 -1.32 -18.37
N LYS A 501 -21.55 -1.08 -17.12
CA LYS A 501 -20.26 -0.46 -16.77
C LYS A 501 -19.40 -1.39 -15.92
N PRO A 502 -18.06 -1.31 -16.06
CA PRO A 502 -17.15 -1.99 -15.14
C PRO A 502 -17.09 -1.27 -13.79
N PHE A 503 -16.82 -2.03 -12.74
CA PHE A 503 -16.55 -1.54 -11.39
C PHE A 503 -15.04 -1.42 -11.16
N ILE A 504 -14.59 -0.24 -10.73
CA ILE A 504 -13.20 0.05 -10.35
C ILE A 504 -13.18 0.67 -8.96
N MET A 505 -12.26 0.23 -8.10
CA MET A 505 -12.00 0.89 -6.82
C MET A 505 -10.94 1.97 -7.08
N CYS A 506 -11.32 3.24 -7.17
CA CYS A 506 -10.32 4.31 -7.34
C CYS A 506 -9.36 4.38 -6.15
N GLU A 507 -9.85 4.01 -4.96
CA GLU A 507 -9.07 3.86 -3.73
C GLU A 507 -9.58 2.63 -2.96
N TYR A 508 -8.66 1.77 -2.52
CA TYR A 508 -8.93 0.65 -1.61
C TYR A 508 -7.64 0.27 -0.87
N ALA A 509 -7.77 -0.59 0.15
CA ALA A 509 -6.64 -1.09 0.93
C ALA A 509 -5.73 0.04 1.44
N HIS A 510 -6.26 0.89 2.31
CA HIS A 510 -5.57 2.06 2.86
C HIS A 510 -4.28 1.65 3.60
N ALA A 511 -3.12 2.09 3.13
CA ALA A 511 -1.80 1.64 3.52
C ALA A 511 -1.13 2.50 4.62
N MET A 512 -1.93 3.16 5.46
CA MET A 512 -1.43 3.95 6.59
C MET A 512 -0.80 3.08 7.67
N GLY A 513 0.49 3.28 7.91
CA GLY A 513 1.26 2.53 8.90
C GLY A 513 1.36 1.04 8.56
N ASN A 514 1.30 0.17 9.56
CA ASN A 514 1.33 -1.28 9.32
C ASN A 514 -0.07 -1.80 8.91
N SER A 515 -0.34 -1.92 7.59
CA SER A 515 -1.69 -2.12 7.07
C SER A 515 -1.77 -3.16 5.93
N VAL A 516 -2.63 -2.94 4.91
CA VAL A 516 -2.81 -3.77 3.71
C VAL A 516 -3.09 -5.24 4.05
N GLY A 517 -3.94 -5.46 5.06
CA GLY A 517 -4.51 -6.77 5.37
C GLY A 517 -5.57 -7.17 4.35
N ASN A 518 -5.87 -8.47 4.28
CA ASN A 518 -6.93 -9.07 3.45
C ASN A 518 -6.87 -8.77 1.93
N LEU A 519 -5.76 -8.24 1.42
CA LEU A 519 -5.59 -7.89 0.01
C LEU A 519 -5.89 -9.08 -0.93
N LYS A 520 -5.49 -10.29 -0.54
CA LYS A 520 -5.80 -11.52 -1.28
C LYS A 520 -7.31 -11.75 -1.41
N ASP A 521 -8.09 -11.44 -0.38
CA ASP A 521 -9.52 -11.70 -0.31
C ASP A 521 -10.30 -10.79 -1.30
N TYR A 522 -9.87 -9.54 -1.48
CA TYR A 522 -10.36 -8.68 -2.56
C TYR A 522 -10.08 -9.29 -3.94
N TRP A 523 -8.84 -9.71 -4.20
CA TRP A 523 -8.44 -10.20 -5.51
C TRP A 523 -9.03 -11.55 -5.88
N ASP A 524 -9.22 -12.43 -4.89
CA ASP A 524 -9.96 -13.68 -5.08
C ASP A 524 -11.42 -13.42 -5.55
N VAL A 525 -12.04 -12.33 -5.10
CA VAL A 525 -13.38 -11.90 -5.55
C VAL A 525 -13.31 -11.24 -6.93
N VAL A 526 -12.40 -10.28 -7.14
CA VAL A 526 -12.23 -9.55 -8.41
C VAL A 526 -11.96 -10.50 -9.58
N GLU A 527 -11.12 -11.51 -9.40
CA GLU A 527 -10.76 -12.44 -10.47
C GLU A 527 -11.82 -13.52 -10.72
N ARG A 528 -12.79 -13.68 -9.81
CA ARG A 528 -13.83 -14.72 -9.89
C ARG A 528 -15.15 -14.22 -10.46
N TYR A 529 -15.56 -12.99 -10.15
CA TYR A 529 -16.89 -12.47 -10.47
C TYR A 529 -16.87 -11.47 -11.64
N PRO A 530 -17.95 -11.37 -12.44
CA PRO A 530 -17.99 -10.48 -13.59
C PRO A 530 -18.02 -9.00 -13.21
N TYR A 531 -17.69 -8.14 -14.16
CA TYR A 531 -17.72 -6.66 -14.07
C TYR A 531 -16.74 -6.01 -13.08
N LEU A 532 -16.06 -6.79 -12.24
CA LEU A 532 -15.03 -6.30 -11.31
C LEU A 532 -13.68 -6.25 -12.03
N HIS A 533 -13.07 -5.07 -12.13
CA HIS A 533 -11.87 -4.84 -12.93
C HIS A 533 -10.67 -4.31 -12.13
N GLY A 534 -10.67 -4.48 -10.80
CA GLY A 534 -9.56 -4.10 -9.93
C GLY A 534 -9.68 -2.68 -9.37
N GLY A 535 -8.53 -2.06 -9.08
CA GLY A 535 -8.49 -0.76 -8.42
C GLY A 535 -7.08 -0.26 -8.12
N CYS A 536 -6.99 0.89 -7.44
CA CYS A 536 -5.73 1.52 -7.05
C CYS A 536 -5.59 1.58 -5.53
N ILE A 537 -4.49 1.05 -5.00
CA ILE A 537 -4.14 1.12 -3.56
C ILE A 537 -3.95 2.58 -3.15
N TRP A 538 -4.40 2.97 -1.96
CA TRP A 538 -4.09 4.26 -1.34
C TRP A 538 -3.03 4.10 -0.24
N ASP A 539 -1.79 4.55 -0.41
CA ASP A 539 -1.19 5.14 -1.62
C ASP A 539 0.27 4.70 -1.83
N TRP A 540 1.00 5.35 -2.74
CA TRP A 540 2.37 4.97 -3.09
C TRP A 540 3.37 5.32 -1.99
N VAL A 541 3.42 6.58 -1.55
CA VAL A 541 4.55 7.11 -0.76
C VAL A 541 4.09 8.00 0.38
N ASP A 542 4.67 7.77 1.57
CA ASP A 542 4.45 8.63 2.73
C ASP A 542 4.87 10.08 2.45
N GLN A 543 4.00 11.05 2.77
CA GLN A 543 4.30 12.47 2.65
C GLN A 543 5.08 13.02 3.86
N GLY A 544 6.07 12.26 4.36
CA GLY A 544 6.92 12.66 5.48
C GLY A 544 8.07 13.58 5.05
N ILE A 545 8.14 14.81 5.59
CA ILE A 545 9.20 15.77 5.26
C ILE A 545 10.47 15.45 6.06
N ARG A 546 11.65 15.46 5.44
CA ARG A 546 12.91 15.21 6.18
C ARG A 546 13.19 16.37 7.13
N LYS A 547 13.36 16.08 8.43
CA LYS A 547 13.68 17.08 9.46
C LYS A 547 14.72 16.56 10.43
N LYS A 548 15.41 17.48 11.12
CA LYS A 548 16.34 17.16 12.22
C LYS A 548 15.76 17.62 13.55
N ASP A 549 15.95 16.80 14.57
CA ASP A 549 15.64 17.15 15.95
C ASP A 549 16.72 18.05 16.59
N LYS A 550 16.52 18.41 17.87
CA LYS A 550 17.46 19.22 18.66
C LYS A 550 18.85 18.60 18.84
N ASN A 551 18.98 17.29 18.66
CA ASN A 551 20.24 16.54 18.78
C ASN A 551 20.86 16.25 17.40
N GLY A 552 20.23 16.69 16.31
CA GLY A 552 20.68 16.46 14.94
C GLY A 552 20.29 15.11 14.36
N LYS A 553 19.44 14.32 15.03
CA LYS A 553 18.95 13.03 14.51
C LYS A 553 17.81 13.30 13.51
N GLU A 554 17.87 12.61 12.38
CA GLU A 554 16.84 12.74 11.33
C GLU A 554 15.54 12.05 11.74
N LEU A 555 14.43 12.63 11.31
CA LEU A 555 13.07 12.11 11.41
C LEU A 555 12.28 12.45 10.14
N TRP A 556 11.19 11.72 9.94
CA TRP A 556 10.15 12.04 8.96
C TRP A 556 9.05 12.83 9.67
N ALA A 557 8.99 14.13 9.40
CA ALA A 557 8.04 15.03 10.02
C ALA A 557 6.67 14.94 9.33
N TYR A 558 5.61 15.06 10.13
CA TYR A 558 4.21 15.11 9.70
C TYR A 558 3.49 16.32 10.32
N GLY A 559 2.15 16.44 10.17
CA GLY A 559 1.38 17.57 10.68
C GLY A 559 1.63 17.88 12.16
N GLY A 560 1.84 19.15 12.49
CA GLY A 560 2.14 19.63 13.84
C GLY A 560 3.64 19.76 14.16
N ASP A 561 4.54 19.17 13.36
CA ASP A 561 6.00 19.25 13.59
C ASP A 561 6.62 20.60 13.15
N PHE A 562 5.82 21.50 12.57
CA PHE A 562 6.21 22.83 12.10
C PHE A 562 5.53 23.96 12.90
N GLY A 563 4.83 23.62 13.98
CA GLY A 563 4.01 24.56 14.74
C GLY A 563 2.86 25.12 13.91
N ASP A 564 2.32 24.29 13.02
CA ASP A 564 1.14 24.48 12.19
C ASP A 564 -0.11 24.05 12.97
N GLU A 565 -1.11 24.95 13.04
CA GLU A 565 -2.40 24.69 13.70
C GLU A 565 -3.52 25.37 12.89
N PRO A 566 -4.64 24.67 12.58
CA PRO A 566 -4.90 23.24 12.84
C PRO A 566 -4.00 22.31 12.01
N ASN A 567 -3.91 21.03 12.40
CA ASN A 567 -3.25 19.97 11.63
C ASN A 567 -3.93 18.61 11.86
N ASP A 568 -3.73 17.68 10.91
CA ASP A 568 -4.27 16.31 10.94
C ASP A 568 -3.19 15.23 11.15
N LYS A 569 -2.04 15.62 11.74
CA LYS A 569 -0.94 14.74 12.17
C LYS A 569 -0.39 13.81 11.07
N ASN A 570 -0.29 12.51 11.33
CA ASN A 570 0.30 11.51 10.45
C ASN A 570 -0.68 10.96 9.42
N PHE A 571 -1.87 11.56 9.26
CA PHE A 571 -2.84 11.12 8.26
C PHE A 571 -2.30 11.29 6.82
N CYS A 572 -1.22 12.05 6.61
CA CYS A 572 -0.48 12.15 5.35
C CYS A 572 0.54 11.02 5.09
N CYS A 573 0.68 10.05 6.00
CA CYS A 573 1.60 8.91 5.89
C CYS A 573 0.81 7.64 5.55
N ASN A 574 0.51 7.44 4.26
CA ASN A 574 -0.32 6.34 3.77
C ASN A 574 0.36 5.44 2.75
N GLY A 575 1.69 5.49 2.67
CA GLY A 575 2.44 4.89 1.57
C GLY A 575 2.80 3.43 1.79
N VAL A 576 2.84 2.67 0.69
CA VAL A 576 3.50 1.35 0.66
C VAL A 576 5.04 1.45 0.55
N VAL A 577 5.58 2.67 0.41
CA VAL A 577 7.00 3.00 0.58
C VAL A 577 7.17 4.22 1.48
N LEU A 578 8.26 4.23 2.25
CA LEU A 578 8.70 5.38 3.05
C LEU A 578 9.04 6.59 2.15
N PRO A 579 9.19 7.82 2.70
CA PRO A 579 9.38 9.03 1.89
C PRO A 579 10.58 8.99 0.93
N ASP A 580 11.63 8.24 1.30
CA ASP A 580 12.84 8.02 0.51
C ASP A 580 12.78 6.82 -0.45
N ARG A 581 11.58 6.26 -0.65
CA ARG A 581 11.28 5.08 -1.49
C ARG A 581 11.79 3.75 -0.92
N THR A 582 12.23 3.73 0.34
CA THR A 582 12.47 2.47 1.05
C THR A 582 11.17 1.66 1.16
N VAL A 583 11.22 0.42 0.73
CA VAL A 583 10.05 -0.48 0.67
C VAL A 583 9.54 -0.82 2.07
N GLU A 584 8.24 -0.62 2.30
CA GLU A 584 7.55 -1.16 3.46
C GLU A 584 7.15 -2.63 3.26
N PRO A 585 7.00 -3.44 4.34
CA PRO A 585 6.72 -4.87 4.21
C PRO A 585 5.45 -5.21 3.42
N GLU A 586 4.41 -4.37 3.46
CA GLU A 586 3.18 -4.53 2.65
C GLU A 586 3.41 -4.63 1.15
N LEU A 587 4.41 -3.91 0.59
CA LEU A 587 4.63 -3.91 -0.86
C LEU A 587 5.04 -5.30 -1.39
N HIS A 588 5.63 -6.14 -0.53
CA HIS A 588 5.92 -7.53 -0.88
C HIS A 588 4.64 -8.35 -1.05
N GLU A 589 3.60 -8.08 -0.26
CA GLU A 589 2.27 -8.68 -0.42
C GLU A 589 1.62 -8.19 -1.71
N VAL A 590 1.68 -6.88 -1.99
CA VAL A 590 1.20 -6.30 -3.26
C VAL A 590 1.84 -7.02 -4.45
N LYS A 591 3.18 -7.19 -4.44
CA LYS A 591 3.89 -7.93 -5.50
C LYS A 591 3.37 -9.36 -5.68
N LYS A 592 3.13 -10.08 -4.58
CA LYS A 592 2.64 -11.47 -4.60
C LYS A 592 1.21 -11.55 -5.16
N ILE A 593 0.32 -10.67 -4.70
CA ILE A 593 -1.09 -10.68 -5.12
C ILE A 593 -1.25 -10.17 -6.56
N TYR A 594 -0.43 -9.21 -6.98
CA TYR A 594 -0.46 -8.65 -8.34
C TYR A 594 0.26 -9.50 -9.40
N GLN A 595 0.92 -10.61 -9.05
CA GLN A 595 1.65 -11.43 -10.04
C GLN A 595 0.73 -11.98 -11.14
N ASN A 596 1.26 -12.14 -12.36
CA ASN A 596 0.50 -12.54 -13.56
C ASN A 596 0.64 -14.02 -13.94
N ILE A 597 1.19 -14.84 -13.05
CA ILE A 597 1.31 -16.30 -13.25
C ILE A 597 0.70 -16.99 -12.03
N LYS A 598 -0.35 -17.77 -12.27
CA LYS A 598 -1.00 -18.57 -11.23
C LYS A 598 -0.53 -20.02 -11.32
N MET A 599 -0.31 -20.63 -10.17
CA MET A 599 0.18 -22.00 -10.07
C MET A 599 -0.71 -22.78 -9.11
N ARG A 600 -1.16 -23.96 -9.52
CA ARG A 600 -2.05 -24.81 -8.74
C ARG A 600 -1.52 -26.24 -8.68
N GLN A 601 -1.47 -26.81 -7.49
CA GLN A 601 -1.11 -28.22 -7.31
C GLN A 601 -2.26 -29.13 -7.75
N ILE A 602 -1.97 -30.14 -8.58
CA ILE A 602 -2.92 -31.19 -8.99
C ILE A 602 -2.62 -32.48 -8.20
N PHE A 603 -1.34 -32.85 -8.18
CA PHE A 603 -0.76 -33.94 -7.40
C PHE A 603 0.58 -33.47 -6.84
N GLU A 604 1.23 -34.26 -5.98
CA GLU A 604 2.52 -33.89 -5.38
C GLU A 604 3.60 -33.57 -6.44
N ASP A 605 3.58 -34.25 -7.60
CA ASP A 605 4.55 -34.10 -8.69
C ASP A 605 4.04 -33.30 -9.91
N THR A 606 2.79 -32.83 -9.87
CA THR A 606 2.08 -32.29 -11.05
C THR A 606 1.37 -30.97 -10.72
N TYR A 607 1.73 -29.92 -11.47
CA TYR A 607 1.31 -28.55 -11.25
C TYR A 607 0.70 -27.95 -12.52
N GLU A 608 -0.39 -27.20 -12.39
CA GLU A 608 -0.98 -26.41 -13.48
C GLU A 608 -0.49 -24.97 -13.39
N VAL A 609 0.05 -24.45 -14.49
CA VAL A 609 0.51 -23.07 -14.66
C VAL A 609 -0.46 -22.34 -15.57
N GLU A 610 -1.06 -21.26 -15.09
CA GLU A 610 -1.99 -20.39 -15.86
C GLU A 610 -1.33 -19.04 -16.16
N ASN A 611 -1.30 -18.67 -17.44
CA ASN A 611 -0.79 -17.38 -17.89
C ASN A 611 -1.88 -16.30 -17.84
N ARG A 612 -1.69 -15.27 -17.01
CA ARG A 612 -2.62 -14.14 -16.83
C ARG A 612 -2.13 -12.84 -17.45
N TYR A 613 -0.96 -12.81 -18.10
CA TYR A 613 -0.58 -11.70 -18.96
C TYR A 613 -1.58 -11.56 -20.12
N LEU A 614 -1.73 -10.34 -20.65
CA LEU A 614 -2.64 -10.07 -21.77
C LEU A 614 -1.94 -10.30 -23.12
N PHE A 615 -0.63 -10.00 -23.20
CA PHE A 615 0.11 -9.93 -24.46
C PHE A 615 1.48 -10.63 -24.42
N THR A 616 1.80 -11.35 -23.33
CA THR A 616 3.11 -11.99 -23.11
C THR A 616 3.01 -13.51 -23.02
N ASN A 617 3.81 -14.25 -23.79
CA ASN A 617 3.94 -15.71 -23.66
C ASN A 617 4.91 -16.06 -22.50
N LEU A 618 4.66 -17.16 -21.78
CA LEU A 618 5.53 -17.56 -20.67
C LEU A 618 6.92 -18.07 -21.10
N GLU A 619 7.16 -18.30 -22.39
CA GLU A 619 8.49 -18.66 -22.89
C GLU A 619 9.54 -17.55 -22.71
N GLU A 620 9.09 -16.30 -22.51
CA GLU A 620 9.92 -15.13 -22.22
C GLU A 620 10.58 -15.16 -20.83
N PHE A 621 10.12 -16.04 -19.93
CA PHE A 621 10.61 -16.13 -18.55
C PHE A 621 11.41 -17.40 -18.30
N ASP A 622 12.43 -17.33 -17.46
CA ASP A 622 13.15 -18.50 -16.95
C ASP A 622 12.38 -19.09 -15.77
N GLY A 623 11.94 -20.35 -15.91
CA GLY A 623 11.31 -21.10 -14.82
C GLY A 623 12.35 -21.80 -13.95
N THR A 624 12.20 -21.73 -12.63
CA THR A 624 13.03 -22.47 -11.67
C THR A 624 12.16 -23.09 -10.59
N TRP A 625 12.44 -24.33 -10.21
CA TRP A 625 11.85 -24.97 -9.03
C TRP A 625 12.93 -25.36 -8.02
N LYS A 626 12.59 -25.34 -6.73
CA LYS A 626 13.46 -25.71 -5.61
C LYS A 626 12.73 -26.55 -4.59
N ILE A 627 13.32 -27.65 -4.15
CA ILE A 627 12.82 -28.47 -3.05
C ILE A 627 13.64 -28.17 -1.80
N ARG A 628 12.97 -27.80 -0.70
CA ARG A 628 13.57 -27.53 0.61
C ARG A 628 13.23 -28.62 1.60
N LYS A 629 14.24 -29.09 2.34
CA LYS A 629 14.14 -30.02 3.47
C LYS A 629 14.42 -29.25 4.75
N ASP A 630 13.43 -29.15 5.64
CA ASP A 630 13.51 -28.36 6.89
C ASP A 630 14.06 -26.93 6.67
N GLY A 631 13.67 -26.30 5.55
CA GLY A 631 14.04 -24.92 5.20
C GLY A 631 15.31 -24.76 4.36
N GLU A 632 16.10 -25.81 4.15
CA GLU A 632 17.33 -25.79 3.35
C GLU A 632 17.10 -26.40 1.96
N VAL A 633 17.64 -25.79 0.89
CA VAL A 633 17.50 -26.31 -0.48
C VAL A 633 18.32 -27.58 -0.64
N ILE A 634 17.68 -28.66 -1.11
CA ILE A 634 18.35 -29.95 -1.39
C ILE A 634 18.39 -30.29 -2.88
N GLU A 635 17.50 -29.70 -3.68
CA GLU A 635 17.40 -29.94 -5.11
C GLU A 635 16.84 -28.70 -5.81
N GLU A 636 17.35 -28.42 -7.00
CA GLU A 636 16.90 -27.32 -7.87
C GLU A 636 16.87 -27.76 -9.33
N GLY A 637 15.94 -27.20 -10.09
CA GLY A 637 15.86 -27.43 -11.53
C GLY A 637 15.35 -26.23 -12.29
N LYS A 638 15.78 -26.10 -13.54
CA LYS A 638 15.37 -25.04 -14.47
C LYS A 638 14.47 -25.61 -15.56
N PHE A 639 13.53 -24.81 -16.04
CA PHE A 639 12.64 -25.19 -17.12
C PHE A 639 12.19 -23.97 -17.94
N LYS A 640 11.62 -24.24 -19.11
CA LYS A 640 10.87 -23.30 -19.93
C LYS A 640 9.49 -23.88 -20.19
N ILE A 641 8.49 -23.02 -20.30
CA ILE A 641 7.11 -23.44 -20.58
C ILE A 641 6.49 -22.51 -21.63
N PHE A 642 6.08 -23.08 -22.75
CA PHE A 642 5.33 -22.36 -23.77
C PHE A 642 3.85 -22.30 -23.33
N CYS A 643 3.34 -21.09 -23.11
CA CYS A 643 1.97 -20.89 -22.63
C CYS A 643 1.47 -19.50 -23.07
N GLU A 644 0.55 -19.48 -24.03
CA GLU A 644 -0.02 -18.23 -24.56
C GLU A 644 -0.91 -17.51 -23.53
N PRO A 645 -1.15 -16.20 -23.68
CA PRO A 645 -2.06 -15.43 -22.82
C PRO A 645 -3.44 -16.10 -22.61
N GLY A 646 -3.74 -16.50 -21.37
CA GLY A 646 -4.98 -17.18 -20.98
C GLY A 646 -4.93 -18.71 -21.00
N GLU A 647 -3.86 -19.33 -21.51
CA GLU A 647 -3.71 -20.79 -21.49
C GLU A 647 -3.34 -21.33 -20.10
N LYS A 648 -3.60 -22.64 -19.93
CA LYS A 648 -3.12 -23.45 -18.81
C LYS A 648 -2.25 -24.59 -19.34
N LYS A 649 -1.13 -24.86 -18.68
CA LYS A 649 -0.21 -25.95 -19.01
C LYS A 649 0.18 -26.76 -17.78
N ILE A 650 0.46 -28.03 -17.99
CA ILE A 650 0.92 -28.94 -16.93
C ILE A 650 2.45 -28.94 -16.86
N LEU A 651 2.98 -28.74 -15.67
CA LEU A 651 4.38 -28.91 -15.30
C LEU A 651 4.51 -30.14 -14.41
N LYS A 652 5.41 -31.06 -14.79
CA LYS A 652 5.77 -32.23 -13.98
C LYS A 652 7.13 -32.02 -13.34
N ILE A 653 7.24 -32.27 -12.05
CA ILE A 653 8.48 -32.14 -11.28
C ILE A 653 8.78 -33.51 -10.64
N PRO A 654 9.90 -34.16 -10.99
CA PRO A 654 10.27 -35.43 -10.38
C PRO A 654 10.61 -35.19 -8.90
N LEU A 655 10.00 -35.98 -8.00
CA LEU A 655 10.22 -35.86 -6.57
C LEU A 655 11.28 -36.85 -6.08
N PRO A 656 12.21 -36.42 -5.18
CA PRO A 656 13.17 -37.31 -4.57
C PRO A 656 12.49 -38.21 -3.54
N LYS A 657 13.21 -39.25 -3.09
CA LYS A 657 12.77 -40.04 -1.93
C LYS A 657 12.82 -39.18 -0.66
N MET A 658 11.68 -39.02 0.01
CA MET A 658 11.54 -38.16 1.19
C MET A 658 11.63 -38.94 2.50
N GLU A 659 12.46 -38.47 3.43
CA GLU A 659 12.59 -38.97 4.80
C GLU A 659 11.54 -38.34 5.73
N ASP A 660 11.71 -38.45 7.05
CA ASP A 660 10.79 -37.95 8.08
C ASP A 660 10.72 -36.41 8.22
N SER A 661 11.38 -35.68 7.31
CA SER A 661 11.53 -34.22 7.35
C SER A 661 10.34 -33.51 6.73
N GLU A 662 10.23 -32.20 6.95
CA GLU A 662 9.27 -31.38 6.22
C GLU A 662 9.87 -31.00 4.86
N TYR A 663 9.06 -31.12 3.79
CA TYR A 663 9.48 -30.82 2.42
C TYR A 663 8.55 -29.80 1.78
N PHE A 664 9.13 -28.71 1.28
CA PHE A 664 8.43 -27.67 0.51
C PHE A 664 8.97 -27.58 -0.91
N LEU A 665 8.09 -27.37 -1.88
CA LEU A 665 8.41 -26.98 -3.24
C LEU A 665 8.22 -25.46 -3.38
N GLU A 666 9.15 -24.78 -4.04
CA GLU A 666 8.96 -23.44 -4.60
C GLU A 666 9.06 -23.53 -6.13
N ILE A 667 8.15 -22.85 -6.85
CA ILE A 667 8.23 -22.64 -8.30
C ILE A 667 8.25 -21.13 -8.56
N SER A 668 9.18 -20.65 -9.37
CA SER A 668 9.39 -19.23 -9.65
C SER A 668 9.64 -18.96 -11.14
N PHE A 669 9.28 -17.77 -11.58
CA PHE A 669 9.52 -17.25 -12.92
C PHE A 669 10.29 -15.93 -12.82
N SER A 670 11.36 -15.81 -13.61
CA SER A 670 12.22 -14.63 -13.63
C SER A 670 12.51 -14.15 -15.06
N LEU A 671 12.92 -12.89 -15.21
CA LEU A 671 13.33 -12.34 -16.51
C LEU A 671 14.52 -13.10 -17.10
N SER A 672 14.39 -13.58 -18.35
CA SER A 672 15.47 -14.26 -19.08
C SER A 672 16.61 -13.31 -19.50
N GLU A 673 16.29 -12.03 -19.68
CA GLU A 673 17.20 -10.94 -20.02
C GLU A 673 16.84 -9.63 -19.30
N GLY A 674 17.74 -8.66 -19.31
CA GLY A 674 17.48 -7.35 -18.70
C GLY A 674 16.46 -6.55 -19.52
N THR A 675 15.61 -5.79 -18.82
CA THR A 675 14.62 -4.90 -19.41
C THR A 675 14.95 -3.45 -19.02
N LEU A 676 14.19 -2.48 -19.55
CA LEU A 676 14.34 -1.07 -19.16
C LEU A 676 14.13 -0.85 -17.64
N TRP A 677 13.32 -1.68 -17.00
CA TRP A 677 12.84 -1.46 -15.62
C TRP A 677 13.43 -2.44 -14.59
N ALA A 678 13.99 -3.57 -14.99
CA ALA A 678 14.65 -4.52 -14.09
C ALA A 678 15.72 -5.35 -14.80
N GLU A 679 16.70 -5.79 -13.99
CA GLU A 679 17.80 -6.64 -14.43
C GLU A 679 17.35 -8.08 -14.72
N LYS A 680 18.17 -8.80 -15.49
CA LYS A 680 18.03 -10.24 -15.71
C LYS A 680 17.94 -10.98 -14.36
N GLY A 681 17.03 -11.96 -14.26
CA GLY A 681 16.84 -12.76 -13.06
C GLY A 681 15.89 -12.15 -12.02
N HIS A 682 15.34 -10.96 -12.26
CA HIS A 682 14.26 -10.42 -11.43
C HIS A 682 13.05 -11.36 -11.41
N ILE A 683 12.59 -11.74 -10.22
CA ILE A 683 11.44 -12.65 -10.03
C ILE A 683 10.15 -11.85 -10.21
N VAL A 684 9.32 -12.28 -11.17
CA VAL A 684 8.01 -11.68 -11.49
C VAL A 684 6.84 -12.43 -10.83
N ALA A 685 7.00 -13.73 -10.57
CA ALA A 685 5.98 -14.56 -9.92
C ALA A 685 6.62 -15.76 -9.22
N TRP A 686 6.04 -16.17 -8.10
CA TRP A 686 6.41 -17.41 -7.41
C TRP A 686 5.23 -17.99 -6.63
N GLU A 687 5.32 -19.30 -6.35
CA GLU A 687 4.38 -20.00 -5.46
C GLU A 687 5.10 -21.12 -4.71
N GLN A 688 4.58 -21.49 -3.54
CA GLN A 688 5.11 -22.58 -2.73
C GLN A 688 4.04 -23.61 -2.34
N PHE A 689 4.45 -24.86 -2.20
CA PHE A 689 3.57 -25.99 -1.87
C PHE A 689 4.23 -26.90 -0.84
N LEU A 690 3.46 -27.31 0.16
CA LEU A 690 3.90 -28.39 1.05
C LEU A 690 3.83 -29.72 0.30
N ILE A 691 4.94 -30.44 0.25
CA ILE A 691 5.02 -31.78 -0.37
C ILE A 691 4.80 -32.86 0.70
N LYS A 692 5.46 -32.71 1.86
CA LYS A 692 5.39 -33.70 2.94
C LYS A 692 5.50 -33.03 4.31
N HIS A 693 4.59 -33.42 5.21
CA HIS A 693 4.64 -33.06 6.62
C HIS A 693 5.78 -33.81 7.37
N PRO A 694 6.37 -33.18 8.40
CA PRO A 694 7.37 -33.84 9.23
C PRO A 694 6.76 -34.97 10.08
N VAL A 695 7.59 -35.95 10.44
CA VAL A 695 7.29 -36.92 11.51
C VAL A 695 7.98 -36.44 12.78
N PHE A 696 7.19 -36.27 13.85
CA PHE A 696 7.69 -35.89 15.17
C PHE A 696 8.14 -37.11 15.96
N GLU A 697 9.31 -37.02 16.59
CA GLU A 697 9.87 -38.06 17.46
C GLU A 697 9.54 -37.72 18.93
N LYS A 698 8.93 -38.67 19.65
CA LYS A 698 8.70 -38.56 21.10
C LYS A 698 9.76 -39.35 21.86
N ILE A 699 10.60 -38.67 22.64
CA ILE A 699 11.70 -39.30 23.39
C ILE A 699 11.36 -39.47 24.87
N VAL A 700 11.73 -40.61 25.44
CA VAL A 700 11.58 -40.88 26.89
C VAL A 700 12.78 -40.32 27.63
N VAL A 701 12.57 -39.24 28.40
CA VAL A 701 13.61 -38.64 29.25
C VAL A 701 13.78 -39.47 30.53
N ARG A 702 15.04 -39.83 30.86
CA ARG A 702 15.37 -40.69 32.01
C ARG A 702 16.14 -39.98 33.11
N GLU A 703 16.76 -38.86 32.78
CA GLU A 703 17.46 -37.95 33.66
C GLU A 703 16.51 -37.42 34.74
N SER A 704 17.01 -37.26 35.96
CA SER A 704 16.21 -36.79 37.09
C SER A 704 16.15 -35.25 37.14
N VAL A 705 15.13 -34.74 37.81
CA VAL A 705 14.98 -33.31 38.14
C VAL A 705 14.98 -33.18 39.65
N ASN A 706 15.73 -32.22 40.18
CA ASN A 706 15.76 -31.93 41.62
C ASN A 706 14.91 -30.70 41.91
N VAL A 707 13.99 -30.81 42.85
CA VAL A 707 13.12 -29.73 43.30
C VAL A 707 13.46 -29.40 44.74
N SER A 708 13.56 -28.10 45.06
CA SER A 708 13.77 -27.63 46.43
C SER A 708 13.04 -26.33 46.66
N GLU A 709 12.60 -26.11 47.89
CA GLU A 709 11.99 -24.86 48.31
C GLU A 709 13.00 -24.00 49.07
N ASN A 710 12.97 -22.69 48.83
CA ASN A 710 13.72 -21.71 49.59
C ASN A 710 12.84 -20.47 49.86
N GLY A 711 12.15 -20.49 51.00
CA GLY A 711 11.23 -19.42 51.41
C GLY A 711 10.11 -19.19 50.38
N ASN A 712 10.17 -18.04 49.72
CA ASN A 712 9.21 -17.62 48.69
C ASN A 712 9.58 -18.08 47.27
N ARG A 713 10.57 -18.97 47.12
CA ARG A 713 11.03 -19.48 45.83
C ARG A 713 10.96 -21.00 45.75
N LEU A 714 10.61 -21.50 44.57
CA LEU A 714 10.73 -22.90 44.18
C LEU A 714 11.89 -23.00 43.18
N LEU A 715 12.88 -23.82 43.50
CA LEU A 715 14.09 -24.02 42.73
C LEU A 715 14.02 -25.39 42.05
N VAL A 716 14.11 -25.40 40.73
CA VAL A 716 14.14 -26.63 39.93
C VAL A 716 15.49 -26.73 39.24
N LYS A 717 16.25 -27.78 39.55
CA LYS A 717 17.59 -28.03 39.01
C LYS A 717 17.59 -29.24 38.12
N THR A 718 18.05 -29.04 36.90
CA THR A 718 18.40 -30.08 35.93
C THR A 718 19.92 -30.20 35.86
N LYS A 719 20.48 -30.83 34.82
CA LYS A 719 21.92 -31.06 34.71
C LYS A 719 22.71 -29.76 34.58
N ASN A 720 22.24 -28.84 33.72
CA ASN A 720 22.98 -27.63 33.38
C ASN A 720 22.26 -26.33 33.77
N THR A 721 20.98 -26.43 34.16
CA THR A 721 20.08 -25.29 34.28
C THR A 721 19.39 -25.26 35.64
N GLU A 722 19.28 -24.07 36.22
CA GLU A 722 18.46 -23.79 37.39
C GLU A 722 17.31 -22.87 36.99
N PHE A 723 16.08 -23.29 37.29
CA PHE A 723 14.85 -22.53 37.08
C PHE A 723 14.33 -22.05 38.43
N VAL A 724 14.03 -20.76 38.53
CA VAL A 724 13.59 -20.12 39.78
C VAL A 724 12.19 -19.58 39.60
N PHE A 725 11.23 -20.18 40.31
CA PHE A 725 9.84 -19.73 40.35
C PHE A 725 9.56 -18.98 41.65
N SER A 726 8.74 -17.95 41.59
CA SER A 726 8.26 -17.24 42.78
C SER A 726 6.92 -17.78 43.24
N LYS A 727 6.83 -18.10 44.52
CA LYS A 727 5.58 -18.53 45.18
C LYS A 727 4.63 -17.35 45.45
N LEU A 728 5.11 -16.11 45.32
CA LEU A 728 4.31 -14.90 45.48
C LEU A 728 3.65 -14.48 44.16
N THR A 729 4.42 -14.52 43.06
CA THR A 729 3.93 -14.08 41.75
C THR A 729 3.42 -15.24 40.89
N GLY A 730 3.88 -16.47 41.15
CA GLY A 730 3.58 -17.66 40.35
C GLY A 730 4.34 -17.74 39.02
N LEU A 731 5.30 -16.84 38.78
CA LEU A 731 6.00 -16.69 37.51
C LEU A 731 7.38 -17.38 37.54
N LEU A 732 7.88 -17.76 36.37
CA LEU A 732 9.28 -18.11 36.17
C LEU A 732 10.10 -16.81 36.13
N GLU A 733 10.82 -16.51 37.21
CA GLU A 733 11.53 -15.24 37.38
C GLU A 733 12.94 -15.27 36.80
N ARG A 734 13.65 -16.40 36.93
CA ARG A 734 15.05 -16.52 36.51
C ARG A 734 15.33 -17.88 35.91
N VAL A 735 16.23 -17.87 34.92
CA VAL A 735 16.84 -19.07 34.35
C VAL A 735 18.34 -18.89 34.33
N VAL A 736 19.05 -19.78 35.02
CA VAL A 736 20.51 -19.73 35.17
C VAL A 736 21.12 -20.96 34.49
N TYR A 737 21.80 -20.75 33.36
CA TYR A 737 22.48 -21.80 32.60
C TYR A 737 23.98 -21.75 32.87
N LYS A 738 24.54 -22.83 33.43
CA LYS A 738 25.97 -22.92 33.82
C LYS A 738 26.48 -21.68 34.59
N GLY A 739 25.63 -21.12 35.46
CA GLY A 739 25.95 -19.93 36.28
C GLY A 739 25.74 -18.57 35.60
N LYS A 740 25.35 -18.51 34.33
CA LYS A 740 24.97 -17.26 33.64
C LYS A 740 23.44 -17.11 33.60
N GLU A 741 22.96 -15.94 33.96
CA GLU A 741 21.54 -15.57 33.88
C GLU A 741 21.14 -15.29 32.44
N VAL A 742 20.00 -15.83 32.01
CA VAL A 742 19.49 -15.73 30.63
C VAL A 742 18.23 -14.86 30.53
N LEU A 743 17.40 -14.84 31.57
CA LEU A 743 16.23 -13.95 31.63
C LEU A 743 16.56 -12.70 32.47
N LEU A 744 16.20 -11.52 31.96
CA LEU A 744 16.26 -10.25 32.70
C LEU A 744 14.91 -9.87 33.33
N SER A 745 13.81 -10.39 32.79
CA SER A 745 12.47 -10.25 33.35
C SER A 745 11.72 -11.59 33.36
N PRO A 746 10.71 -11.75 34.26
CA PRO A 746 9.89 -12.96 34.28
C PRO A 746 9.16 -13.21 32.97
N ILE A 747 8.85 -14.48 32.68
CA ILE A 747 7.93 -14.85 31.59
C ILE A 747 6.50 -14.57 32.02
N VAL A 748 5.80 -13.68 31.31
CA VAL A 748 4.43 -13.24 31.66
C VAL A 748 3.43 -13.48 30.52
N PRO A 749 2.16 -13.82 30.82
CA PRO A 749 1.08 -13.76 29.83
C PRO A 749 0.87 -12.34 29.31
N ASN A 750 0.82 -12.19 27.98
CA ASN A 750 0.58 -10.92 27.30
C ASN A 750 -0.64 -11.05 26.35
N PHE A 751 -1.54 -10.07 26.45
CA PHE A 751 -2.75 -9.94 25.64
C PHE A 751 -2.82 -8.62 24.85
N TRP A 752 -1.70 -7.90 24.73
CA TRP A 752 -1.64 -6.58 24.11
C TRP A 752 -0.68 -6.52 22.93
N ARG A 753 -0.99 -5.63 21.99
CA ARG A 753 -0.11 -5.17 20.92
C ARG A 753 -0.10 -3.65 20.91
N VAL A 754 0.99 -3.04 20.45
CA VAL A 754 1.01 -1.59 20.27
C VAL A 754 0.02 -1.22 19.15
N PRO A 755 -0.92 -0.29 19.36
CA PRO A 755 -1.93 0.05 18.34
C PRO A 755 -1.31 0.53 17.03
N THR A 756 -1.73 -0.07 15.92
CA THR A 756 -1.49 0.48 14.59
C THR A 756 -2.38 1.70 14.32
N ASP A 757 -2.18 2.40 13.20
CA ASP A 757 -3.06 3.49 12.77
C ASP A 757 -4.51 3.00 12.54
N ASN A 758 -4.67 1.80 11.95
CA ASN A 758 -6.00 1.16 11.81
C ASN A 758 -6.65 0.86 13.18
N ASP A 759 -5.87 0.39 14.15
CA ASP A 759 -6.36 0.15 15.51
C ASP A 759 -6.83 1.46 16.17
N ILE A 760 -6.11 2.56 15.98
CA ILE A 760 -6.50 3.90 16.44
C ILE A 760 -7.80 4.34 15.74
N GLY A 761 -7.85 4.23 14.41
CA GLY A 761 -8.98 4.62 13.57
C GLY A 761 -10.30 3.94 13.94
N ASN A 762 -10.25 2.69 14.39
CA ASN A 762 -11.43 1.94 14.84
C ASN A 762 -11.61 1.91 16.37
N ARG A 763 -10.87 2.74 17.12
CA ARG A 763 -10.97 2.90 18.58
C ARG A 763 -10.65 1.63 19.37
N MET A 764 -9.74 0.81 18.85
CA MET A 764 -9.23 -0.37 19.54
C MET A 764 -8.69 -0.05 20.95
N PRO A 765 -7.89 1.02 21.17
CA PRO A 765 -7.34 1.33 22.48
C PRO A 765 -8.41 1.47 23.58
N GLU A 766 -9.55 2.11 23.27
CA GLU A 766 -10.67 2.26 24.20
C GLU A 766 -11.43 0.94 24.35
N ARG A 767 -11.85 0.34 23.23
CA ARG A 767 -12.70 -0.86 23.21
C ARG A 767 -12.03 -2.04 23.91
N LEU A 768 -10.72 -2.20 23.74
CA LEU A 768 -9.95 -3.38 24.18
C LEU A 768 -9.01 -3.09 25.36
N SER A 769 -9.12 -1.91 25.99
CA SER A 769 -8.28 -1.46 27.12
C SER A 769 -8.18 -2.46 28.29
N ILE A 770 -9.21 -3.30 28.49
CA ILE A 770 -9.18 -4.32 29.54
C ILE A 770 -8.08 -5.36 29.31
N TRP A 771 -7.74 -5.67 28.06
CA TRP A 771 -6.68 -6.61 27.71
C TRP A 771 -5.29 -6.02 27.93
N LYS A 772 -5.11 -4.71 27.71
CA LYS A 772 -3.89 -4.00 28.13
C LYS A 772 -3.68 -4.08 29.64
N ARG A 773 -4.75 -3.91 30.42
CA ARG A 773 -4.69 -4.07 31.89
C ARG A 773 -4.38 -5.51 32.28
N ALA A 774 -4.96 -6.50 31.60
CA ALA A 774 -4.72 -7.93 31.83
C ALA A 774 -3.29 -8.38 31.49
N SER A 775 -2.62 -7.72 30.55
CA SER A 775 -1.18 -7.92 30.29
C SER A 775 -0.28 -7.44 31.42
N ASN A 776 -0.75 -6.51 32.26
CA ASN A 776 0.05 -5.88 33.30
C ASN A 776 -0.28 -6.40 34.71
N VAL A 777 -1.56 -6.63 34.99
CA VAL A 777 -2.08 -6.98 36.31
C VAL A 777 -2.69 -8.38 36.30
N ARG A 778 -2.33 -9.19 37.29
CA ARG A 778 -2.85 -10.55 37.49
C ARG A 778 -2.89 -10.90 38.97
N ASN A 779 -3.90 -11.64 39.39
CA ASN A 779 -4.01 -12.14 40.76
C ASN A 779 -3.73 -13.65 40.77
N LEU A 780 -2.70 -14.07 41.51
CA LEU A 780 -2.38 -15.48 41.69
C LEU A 780 -3.43 -16.12 42.61
N PHE A 781 -4.30 -16.96 42.05
CA PHE A 781 -5.34 -17.64 42.79
C PHE A 781 -4.83 -18.94 43.42
N LYS A 782 -4.02 -19.69 42.66
CA LYS A 782 -3.48 -20.98 43.10
C LYS A 782 -2.15 -21.25 42.41
N MET A 783 -1.21 -21.83 43.15
CA MET A 783 0.02 -22.40 42.61
C MET A 783 0.25 -23.78 43.24
N PHE A 784 0.63 -24.77 42.44
CA PHE A 784 1.08 -26.07 42.94
C PHE A 784 2.05 -26.71 41.95
N TRP A 785 2.76 -27.74 42.39
CA TRP A 785 3.66 -28.52 41.55
C TRP A 785 3.50 -30.02 41.79
N LYS A 786 3.85 -30.82 40.79
CA LYS A 786 3.78 -32.27 40.81
C LYS A 786 5.09 -32.85 40.29
N GLU A 787 5.79 -33.54 41.18
CA GLU A 787 7.05 -34.22 40.86
C GLU A 787 6.79 -35.60 40.25
N ARG A 788 7.59 -35.94 39.25
CA ARG A 788 7.73 -37.28 38.67
C ARG A 788 9.21 -37.61 38.61
N LYS A 789 9.54 -38.88 38.32
CA LYS A 789 10.93 -39.36 38.34
C LYS A 789 11.88 -38.56 37.43
N SER A 790 11.42 -38.12 36.26
CA SER A 790 12.23 -37.44 35.24
C SER A 790 11.68 -36.08 34.81
N SER A 791 10.66 -35.56 35.49
CA SER A 791 10.09 -34.25 35.22
C SER A 791 9.38 -33.66 36.44
N VAL A 792 9.20 -32.35 36.45
CA VAL A 792 8.31 -31.64 37.38
C VAL A 792 7.39 -30.71 36.59
N SER A 793 6.10 -30.72 36.93
CA SER A 793 5.13 -29.75 36.42
C SER A 793 4.78 -28.73 37.50
N ILE A 794 4.82 -27.45 37.15
CA ILE A 794 4.44 -26.33 38.02
C ILE A 794 3.28 -25.61 37.34
N GLN A 795 2.14 -25.50 38.01
CA GLN A 795 0.98 -24.79 37.49
C GLN A 795 0.65 -23.58 38.37
N SER A 796 0.44 -22.46 37.71
CA SER A 796 -0.07 -21.21 38.29
C SER A 796 -1.40 -20.85 37.64
N VAL A 797 -2.39 -20.55 38.47
CA VAL A 797 -3.75 -20.17 38.06
C VAL A 797 -3.96 -18.72 38.44
N TYR A 798 -4.29 -17.91 37.44
CA TYR A 798 -4.52 -16.48 37.58
C TYR A 798 -5.95 -16.12 37.25
N GLN A 799 -6.49 -15.18 38.00
CA GLN A 799 -7.59 -14.35 37.53
C GLN A 799 -7.01 -13.02 37.05
N VAL A 800 -7.43 -12.56 35.87
CA VAL A 800 -6.99 -11.30 35.26
C VAL A 800 -8.14 -10.28 35.22
N PRO A 801 -7.85 -8.97 35.11
CA PRO A 801 -8.85 -7.95 34.81
C PRO A 801 -9.85 -8.39 33.73
N GLY A 802 -11.13 -8.13 33.95
CA GLY A 802 -12.23 -8.66 33.13
C GLY A 802 -12.77 -10.01 33.62
N ASN A 803 -12.24 -10.54 34.74
CA ASN A 803 -12.63 -11.80 35.39
C ASN A 803 -12.31 -13.07 34.58
N SER A 804 -11.55 -12.95 33.50
CA SER A 804 -11.02 -14.09 32.74
C SER A 804 -10.00 -14.87 33.55
N TRP A 805 -9.85 -16.16 33.25
CA TRP A 805 -8.92 -17.06 33.91
C TRP A 805 -7.78 -17.47 32.98
N VAL A 806 -6.56 -17.49 33.52
CA VAL A 806 -5.35 -17.92 32.80
C VAL A 806 -4.66 -19.01 33.60
N TYR A 807 -4.43 -20.15 32.94
CA TYR A 807 -3.69 -21.28 33.49
C TYR A 807 -2.34 -21.33 32.78
N LEU A 808 -1.26 -21.31 33.55
CA LEU A 808 0.10 -21.35 33.02
C LEU A 808 0.85 -22.52 33.65
N THR A 809 1.27 -23.46 32.82
CA THR A 809 1.90 -24.71 33.27
C THR A 809 3.28 -24.86 32.64
N TYR A 810 4.29 -25.02 33.48
CA TYR A 810 5.68 -25.30 33.08
C TYR A 810 5.99 -26.75 33.41
N THR A 811 6.44 -27.54 32.44
CA THR A 811 6.93 -28.90 32.68
C THR A 811 8.39 -29.01 32.30
N ILE A 812 9.23 -29.14 33.32
CA ILE A 812 10.69 -29.20 33.19
C ILE A 812 11.13 -30.66 33.22
N PHE A 813 11.94 -31.07 32.26
CA PHE A 813 12.47 -32.42 32.10
C PHE A 813 13.95 -32.48 32.47
N GLY A 814 14.44 -33.66 32.86
CA GLY A 814 15.85 -33.84 33.27
C GLY A 814 16.90 -33.56 32.17
N ASN A 815 16.48 -33.48 30.91
CA ASN A 815 17.31 -33.15 29.75
C ASN A 815 17.35 -31.64 29.42
N ASP A 816 17.00 -30.78 30.37
CA ASP A 816 16.92 -29.31 30.24
C ASP A 816 15.77 -28.77 29.35
N ASP A 817 14.88 -29.64 28.83
CA ASP A 817 13.67 -29.18 28.13
C ASP A 817 12.64 -28.59 29.08
N ILE A 818 11.99 -27.53 28.64
CA ILE A 818 10.78 -26.98 29.26
C ILE A 818 9.66 -26.97 28.24
N ILE A 819 8.53 -27.57 28.58
CA ILE A 819 7.26 -27.37 27.88
C ILE A 819 6.48 -26.31 28.65
N ILE A 820 6.04 -25.27 27.94
CA ILE A 820 5.24 -24.17 28.49
C ILE A 820 3.87 -24.23 27.84
N ASP A 821 2.83 -24.32 28.66
CA ASP A 821 1.42 -24.40 28.25
C ASP A 821 0.64 -23.25 28.89
N LEU A 822 -0.16 -22.57 28.06
CA LEU A 822 -1.07 -21.52 28.46
C LEU A 822 -2.49 -21.91 28.07
N SER A 823 -3.46 -21.66 28.96
CA SER A 823 -4.88 -21.67 28.62
C SER A 823 -5.58 -20.43 29.13
N LEU A 824 -6.35 -19.81 28.25
CA LEU A 824 -7.17 -18.65 28.52
C LEU A 824 -8.64 -19.07 28.47
N ILE A 825 -9.36 -18.82 29.55
CA ILE A 825 -10.82 -18.94 29.65
C ILE A 825 -11.38 -17.53 29.82
N PRO A 826 -11.81 -16.87 28.73
CA PRO A 826 -12.42 -15.54 28.82
C PRO A 826 -13.71 -15.60 29.63
N ALA A 827 -13.97 -14.57 30.44
CA ALA A 827 -15.26 -14.43 31.09
C ALA A 827 -16.35 -14.04 30.08
N GLU A 828 -17.62 -14.30 30.41
CA GLU A 828 -18.73 -13.80 29.61
C GLU A 828 -18.73 -12.25 29.58
N GLY A 829 -18.98 -11.67 28.40
CA GLY A 829 -19.10 -10.23 28.21
C GLY A 829 -17.79 -9.46 27.99
N VAL A 830 -16.63 -10.12 28.01
CA VAL A 830 -15.36 -9.48 27.60
C VAL A 830 -15.28 -9.33 26.07
N PRO A 831 -14.59 -8.31 25.54
CA PRO A 831 -14.47 -8.12 24.09
C PRO A 831 -13.44 -9.09 23.48
N GLU A 832 -13.29 -9.03 22.15
CA GLU A 832 -12.24 -9.74 21.41
C GLU A 832 -10.82 -9.41 21.92
N ILE A 833 -9.87 -10.29 21.59
CA ILE A 833 -8.53 -10.31 22.19
C ILE A 833 -7.48 -9.86 21.15
N PRO A 834 -6.61 -8.88 21.44
CA PRO A 834 -5.58 -8.44 20.49
C PRO A 834 -4.51 -9.50 20.16
N ARG A 835 -4.00 -10.16 21.20
CA ARG A 835 -2.88 -11.14 21.14
C ARG A 835 -3.09 -12.20 22.21
N ILE A 836 -2.62 -13.42 21.97
CA ILE A 836 -2.48 -14.46 23.00
C ILE A 836 -1.06 -15.00 22.95
N GLY A 837 -0.26 -14.70 23.96
CA GLY A 837 1.14 -15.15 24.01
C GLY A 837 1.83 -14.91 25.33
N LEU A 838 3.15 -15.09 25.32
CA LEU A 838 4.05 -14.83 26.46
C LEU A 838 5.12 -13.83 26.05
N GLN A 839 5.50 -12.95 27.00
CA GLN A 839 6.56 -11.95 26.82
C GLN A 839 7.61 -12.08 27.93
N PHE A 840 8.87 -11.85 27.58
CA PHE A 840 10.01 -11.76 28.51
C PHE A 840 11.15 -10.96 27.89
N THR A 841 12.19 -10.68 28.68
CA THR A 841 13.41 -10.00 28.21
C THR A 841 14.65 -10.84 28.46
N VAL A 842 15.61 -10.73 27.53
CA VAL A 842 16.94 -11.32 27.61
C VAL A 842 18.00 -10.22 27.47
N PRO A 843 19.25 -10.45 27.88
CA PRO A 843 20.33 -9.47 27.69
C PRO A 843 20.59 -9.12 26.23
N GLU A 844 21.02 -7.88 25.96
CA GLU A 844 21.33 -7.39 24.60
C GLU A 844 22.37 -8.23 23.85
N GLU A 845 23.22 -9.00 24.54
CA GLU A 845 24.19 -9.87 23.88
C GLU A 845 23.52 -10.97 23.04
N PHE A 846 22.25 -11.29 23.27
CA PHE A 846 21.45 -12.18 22.43
C PHE A 846 20.95 -11.44 21.18
N ASN A 847 21.88 -11.02 20.32
CA ASN A 847 21.63 -10.11 19.21
C ASN A 847 21.44 -10.80 17.84
N ILE A 848 21.64 -12.11 17.75
CA ILE A 848 21.45 -12.89 16.52
C ILE A 848 20.20 -13.75 16.64
N VAL A 849 19.29 -13.62 15.67
CA VAL A 849 18.11 -14.46 15.54
C VAL A 849 18.22 -15.37 14.32
N GLU A 850 17.75 -16.59 14.47
CA GLU A 850 17.63 -17.56 13.38
C GLU A 850 16.31 -18.30 13.51
N TRP A 851 15.60 -18.53 12.40
CA TRP A 851 14.29 -19.20 12.43
C TRP A 851 14.01 -20.02 11.18
N TYR A 852 13.11 -20.99 11.33
CA TYR A 852 12.49 -21.72 10.23
C TYR A 852 10.98 -21.45 10.21
N GLY A 853 10.52 -20.72 9.21
CA GLY A 853 9.14 -20.24 9.08
C GLY A 853 8.98 -19.34 7.87
N ARG A 854 7.96 -18.49 7.86
CA ARG A 854 7.80 -17.46 6.80
C ARG A 854 8.85 -16.35 6.96
N GLY A 855 9.26 -15.76 5.83
CA GLY A 855 10.21 -14.65 5.80
C GLY A 855 10.62 -14.24 4.38
N PRO A 856 11.64 -13.36 4.24
CA PRO A 856 12.48 -12.81 5.32
C PRO A 856 11.88 -11.58 6.05
N HIS A 857 10.89 -10.93 5.47
CA HIS A 857 10.18 -9.76 6.02
C HIS A 857 9.10 -10.15 7.03
N GLU A 858 8.47 -9.15 7.66
CA GLU A 858 7.38 -9.37 8.61
C GLU A 858 6.09 -9.81 7.95
N THR A 859 5.30 -10.62 8.66
CA THR A 859 4.04 -11.21 8.19
C THR A 859 3.04 -11.25 9.33
N TYR A 860 1.75 -11.09 9.01
CA TYR A 860 0.63 -11.13 9.96
C TYR A 860 -0.47 -12.06 9.46
N TRP A 861 -1.50 -12.28 10.28
CA TRP A 861 -2.53 -13.29 10.00
C TRP A 861 -3.23 -13.08 8.64
N ASP A 862 -3.55 -11.83 8.32
CA ASP A 862 -4.22 -11.38 7.09
C ASP A 862 -3.27 -10.78 6.05
N ARG A 863 -1.95 -10.93 6.22
CA ARG A 863 -0.91 -10.45 5.28
C ARG A 863 0.36 -11.32 5.36
N LYS A 864 0.39 -12.43 4.62
CA LYS A 864 1.49 -13.42 4.71
C LYS A 864 1.75 -14.27 3.48
N GLU A 865 1.02 -14.10 2.39
CA GLU A 865 1.19 -14.90 1.17
C GLU A 865 2.58 -14.67 0.55
N SER A 866 3.15 -13.48 0.72
CA SER A 866 4.52 -13.16 0.32
C SER A 866 5.60 -13.80 1.19
N GLY A 867 5.26 -14.42 2.33
CA GLY A 867 6.22 -15.06 3.23
C GLY A 867 6.57 -16.48 2.78
N LEU A 868 7.79 -16.68 2.27
CA LEU A 868 8.30 -17.99 1.84
C LEU A 868 8.76 -18.83 3.05
N PHE A 869 8.44 -20.13 3.07
CA PHE A 869 8.98 -21.07 4.05
C PHE A 869 10.44 -21.41 3.73
N ALA A 870 11.35 -20.90 4.56
CA ALA A 870 12.77 -21.23 4.51
C ALA A 870 13.42 -20.96 5.88
N ARG A 871 14.71 -21.28 5.98
CA ARG A 871 15.54 -20.89 7.11
C ARG A 871 16.13 -19.49 6.89
N TYR A 872 16.03 -18.64 7.89
CA TYR A 872 16.50 -17.26 7.83
C TYR A 872 17.33 -16.92 9.07
N ARG A 873 18.19 -15.90 8.93
CA ARG A 873 19.07 -15.39 9.99
C ARG A 873 19.20 -13.89 9.87
N LYS A 874 19.06 -13.16 10.98
CA LYS A 874 19.16 -11.69 11.06
C LYS A 874 19.74 -11.25 12.40
N THR A 875 20.12 -9.98 12.50
CA THR A 875 20.31 -9.32 13.80
C THR A 875 18.97 -8.85 14.37
N VAL A 876 18.89 -8.64 15.70
CA VAL A 876 17.67 -8.11 16.35
C VAL A 876 17.26 -6.75 15.77
N GLN A 877 18.21 -5.89 15.41
CA GLN A 877 17.96 -4.57 14.84
C GLN A 877 17.30 -4.64 13.44
N GLU A 878 17.58 -5.69 12.66
CA GLU A 878 17.02 -5.90 11.32
C GLU A 878 15.67 -6.64 11.34
N MET A 879 15.16 -6.99 12.52
CA MET A 879 13.87 -7.68 12.69
C MET A 879 12.67 -6.74 12.75
N ILE A 880 12.89 -5.44 12.95
CA ILE A 880 11.86 -4.40 12.98
C ILE A 880 11.89 -3.56 11.69
N HIS A 881 10.73 -3.08 11.28
CA HIS A 881 10.59 -2.01 10.30
C HIS A 881 10.47 -0.65 11.02
N ARG A 882 10.91 0.43 10.38
CA ARG A 882 10.90 1.79 10.94
C ARG A 882 9.81 2.65 10.29
N TYR A 883 8.55 2.30 10.56
CA TYR A 883 7.38 3.10 10.18
C TYR A 883 7.54 4.55 10.67
N VAL A 884 7.07 5.54 9.90
CA VAL A 884 7.17 6.98 10.23
C VAL A 884 6.71 7.25 11.67
N ARG A 885 5.50 6.80 12.02
CA ARG A 885 5.03 6.71 13.41
C ARG A 885 5.28 5.29 13.95
N PRO A 886 6.04 5.12 15.05
CA PRO A 886 6.32 3.80 15.63
C PRO A 886 5.05 3.02 16.03
N GLN A 887 5.00 1.74 15.67
CA GLN A 887 3.82 0.85 15.76
C GLN A 887 4.23 -0.61 15.98
N GLU A 888 3.26 -1.52 16.18
CA GLU A 888 3.53 -2.97 16.16
C GLU A 888 4.26 -3.38 14.87
N THR A 889 5.39 -4.09 15.02
CA THR A 889 6.29 -4.47 13.92
C THR A 889 7.07 -5.73 14.26
N GLY A 890 7.53 -6.45 13.25
CA GLY A 890 8.53 -7.51 13.37
C GLY A 890 7.97 -8.91 13.56
N ASN A 891 6.64 -9.11 13.49
CA ASN A 891 6.04 -10.43 13.60
C ASN A 891 6.56 -11.39 12.51
N ARG A 892 6.79 -12.65 12.89
CA ARG A 892 7.05 -13.76 11.97
C ARG A 892 6.03 -14.85 12.22
N SER A 893 5.25 -15.18 11.19
CA SER A 893 4.16 -16.15 11.29
C SER A 893 4.53 -17.57 10.88
N ASP A 894 3.75 -18.52 11.39
CA ASP A 894 3.82 -19.96 11.04
C ASP A 894 5.24 -20.55 11.28
N VAL A 895 5.90 -20.15 12.36
CA VAL A 895 7.29 -20.50 12.67
C VAL A 895 7.36 -21.87 13.36
N ARG A 896 8.20 -22.77 12.85
CA ARG A 896 8.44 -24.09 13.46
C ARG A 896 9.35 -23.96 14.67
N TRP A 897 10.44 -23.21 14.51
CA TRP A 897 11.38 -22.90 15.57
C TRP A 897 12.10 -21.58 15.31
N PHE A 898 12.53 -20.94 16.38
CA PHE A 898 13.48 -19.83 16.34
C PHE A 898 14.53 -19.96 17.45
N THR A 899 15.65 -19.28 17.30
CA THR A 899 16.66 -19.14 18.35
C THR A 899 17.17 -17.71 18.46
N LEU A 900 17.52 -17.32 19.68
CA LEU A 900 18.36 -16.17 19.97
C LEU A 900 19.72 -16.64 20.45
N SER A 901 20.79 -16.12 19.87
CA SER A 901 22.17 -16.51 20.16
C SER A 901 23.02 -15.32 20.57
N ASN A 902 23.90 -15.53 21.55
CA ASN A 902 24.99 -14.61 21.90
C ASN A 902 26.36 -15.10 21.37
N GLY A 903 26.36 -16.01 20.39
CA GLY A 903 27.55 -16.63 19.81
C GLY A 903 28.05 -17.88 20.54
N LYS A 904 27.63 -18.11 21.80
CA LYS A 904 27.99 -19.32 22.57
C LYS A 904 26.77 -20.07 23.09
N VAL A 905 25.82 -19.35 23.66
CA VAL A 905 24.58 -19.88 24.25
C VAL A 905 23.42 -19.52 23.35
N ASN A 906 22.51 -20.48 23.15
CA ASN A 906 21.33 -20.33 22.34
C ASN A 906 20.09 -20.53 23.21
N LEU A 907 19.18 -19.56 23.20
CA LEU A 907 17.81 -19.74 23.65
C LEU A 907 17.02 -20.24 22.44
N PHE A 908 16.58 -21.50 22.49
CA PHE A 908 15.85 -22.16 21.42
C PHE A 908 14.38 -22.33 21.80
N VAL A 909 13.48 -22.02 20.87
CA VAL A 909 12.04 -22.22 21.01
C VAL A 909 11.52 -22.98 19.79
N SER A 910 10.72 -24.02 20.01
CA SER A 910 9.98 -24.73 18.95
C SER A 910 8.50 -24.80 19.26
N GLY A 911 7.67 -24.56 18.25
CA GLY A 911 6.23 -24.65 18.36
C GLY A 911 5.72 -26.08 18.48
N MET A 912 4.45 -26.21 18.87
CA MET A 912 3.75 -27.49 19.01
C MET A 912 2.40 -27.44 18.26
N PRO A 913 2.41 -27.39 16.91
CA PRO A 913 3.57 -27.50 16.01
C PRO A 913 4.19 -26.18 15.54
N VAL A 914 3.51 -25.04 15.70
CA VAL A 914 3.98 -23.72 15.25
C VAL A 914 3.77 -22.64 16.31
N VAL A 915 4.50 -21.54 16.17
CA VAL A 915 4.37 -20.29 16.95
C VAL A 915 4.44 -19.10 16.00
N ASP A 916 3.96 -17.96 16.46
CA ASP A 916 4.36 -16.65 15.94
C ASP A 916 5.36 -16.01 16.93
N PHE A 917 6.30 -15.19 16.44
CA PHE A 917 7.25 -14.51 17.33
C PHE A 917 7.70 -13.15 16.80
N SER A 918 8.17 -12.29 17.71
CA SER A 918 8.91 -11.06 17.40
C SER A 918 9.98 -10.77 18.45
N VAL A 919 11.00 -10.01 18.07
CA VAL A 919 12.11 -9.59 18.95
C VAL A 919 12.42 -8.11 18.76
N TRP A 920 12.54 -7.35 19.85
CA TRP A 920 12.71 -5.90 19.82
C TRP A 920 13.86 -5.42 20.72
N PRO A 921 14.65 -4.41 20.31
CA PRO A 921 15.70 -3.82 21.14
C PRO A 921 15.15 -2.75 22.14
N PHE A 922 13.88 -2.85 22.52
CA PHE A 922 13.19 -1.93 23.42
C PHE A 922 11.94 -2.59 24.03
N SER A 923 11.30 -1.94 25.00
CA SER A 923 10.07 -2.45 25.62
C SER A 923 8.81 -2.16 24.79
N MET A 924 7.71 -2.85 25.09
CA MET A 924 6.41 -2.56 24.49
C MET A 924 5.92 -1.14 24.85
N GLU A 925 6.24 -0.67 26.06
CA GLU A 925 5.92 0.67 26.53
C GLU A 925 6.73 1.77 25.82
N ASP A 926 7.99 1.51 25.47
CA ASP A 926 8.80 2.43 24.67
C ASP A 926 8.20 2.63 23.27
N LEU A 927 7.82 1.51 22.64
CA LEU A 927 7.24 1.49 21.31
C LEU A 927 5.88 2.21 21.27
N GLU A 928 5.04 2.03 22.29
CA GLU A 928 3.73 2.69 22.38
C GLU A 928 3.82 4.19 22.73
N LYS A 929 4.92 4.63 23.34
CA LYS A 929 5.12 6.03 23.76
C LYS A 929 5.73 6.91 22.67
N ALA A 930 6.56 6.34 21.81
CA ALA A 930 7.27 7.09 20.77
C ALA A 930 6.31 7.47 19.63
N GLU A 931 6.30 8.74 19.25
CA GLU A 931 5.50 9.25 18.13
C GLU A 931 6.36 9.45 16.87
N HIS A 932 7.69 9.39 17.03
CA HIS A 932 8.66 9.49 15.95
C HIS A 932 9.78 8.44 16.09
N VAL A 933 10.29 7.94 14.95
CA VAL A 933 11.37 6.93 14.91
C VAL A 933 12.65 7.34 15.65
N ASN A 934 12.93 8.65 15.75
CA ASN A 934 14.12 9.15 16.42
C ASN A 934 14.02 9.07 17.95
N GLU A 935 12.82 8.90 18.52
CA GLU A 935 12.55 8.86 19.95
C GLU A 935 12.72 7.47 20.58
N LEU A 936 12.76 6.41 19.76
CA LEU A 936 13.00 5.04 20.24
C LEU A 936 14.35 4.95 20.97
N PRO A 937 14.36 4.54 22.25
CA PRO A 937 15.57 4.55 23.08
C PRO A 937 16.46 3.35 22.79
N GLU A 938 17.75 3.49 23.10
CA GLU A 938 18.66 2.35 23.25
C GLU A 938 18.41 1.67 24.61
N ARG A 939 18.39 0.33 24.64
CA ARG A 939 18.19 -0.49 25.84
C ARG A 939 19.23 -1.60 25.89
N ASP A 940 19.55 -2.05 27.11
CA ASP A 940 20.48 -3.13 27.42
C ASP A 940 19.82 -4.53 27.41
N PHE A 941 18.62 -4.64 26.84
CA PHE A 941 17.84 -5.87 26.76
C PHE A 941 17.11 -6.01 25.42
N VAL A 942 16.72 -7.26 25.11
CA VAL A 942 15.85 -7.61 23.99
C VAL A 942 14.53 -8.14 24.53
N THR A 943 13.42 -7.56 24.09
CA THR A 943 12.07 -8.08 24.33
C THR A 943 11.78 -9.23 23.37
N VAL A 944 11.23 -10.33 23.88
CA VAL A 944 10.87 -11.52 23.11
C VAL A 944 9.39 -11.80 23.31
N ASN A 945 8.64 -11.90 22.20
CA ASN A 945 7.24 -12.32 22.18
C ASN A 945 7.13 -13.71 21.56
N VAL A 946 6.41 -14.62 22.22
CA VAL A 946 6.11 -15.98 21.70
C VAL A 946 4.61 -16.18 21.77
N ASP A 947 3.97 -16.20 20.61
CA ASP A 947 2.54 -16.03 20.47
C ASP A 947 1.89 -17.29 19.87
N TYR A 948 0.67 -17.59 20.33
CA TYR A 948 -0.25 -18.46 19.59
C TYR A 948 -0.65 -17.78 18.29
N LYS A 949 -1.12 -16.54 18.43
CA LYS A 949 -1.65 -15.71 17.36
C LYS A 949 -1.88 -14.29 17.85
N GLN A 950 -1.89 -13.37 16.90
CA GLN A 950 -2.26 -11.97 17.03
C GLN A 950 -3.37 -11.67 16.00
N MET A 951 -4.33 -10.80 16.31
CA MET A 951 -5.41 -10.44 15.38
C MET A 951 -4.87 -9.77 14.11
N GLY A 952 -5.64 -9.77 13.02
CA GLY A 952 -5.25 -9.15 11.75
C GLY A 952 -4.96 -7.64 11.83
N LEU A 953 -4.36 -7.11 10.78
CA LEU A 953 -4.08 -5.67 10.60
C LEU A 953 -5.30 -4.90 10.09
N GLY A 954 -6.15 -5.51 9.27
CA GLY A 954 -7.25 -4.81 8.59
C GLY A 954 -6.74 -3.87 7.49
N GLY A 955 -7.35 -2.69 7.36
CA GLY A 955 -6.97 -1.70 6.35
C GLY A 955 -7.92 -1.57 5.16
N ASP A 956 -9.17 -2.04 5.26
CA ASP A 956 -10.20 -1.66 4.29
C ASP A 956 -10.34 -0.13 4.22
N ASP A 957 -10.28 0.52 5.39
CA ASP A 957 -10.07 1.96 5.64
C ASP A 957 -9.38 2.12 7.02
N SER A 958 -8.96 3.33 7.38
CA SER A 958 -8.29 3.63 8.66
C SER A 958 -9.09 4.58 9.57
N TRP A 959 -10.42 4.63 9.41
CA TRP A 959 -11.30 5.53 10.18
C TRP A 959 -12.57 4.84 10.68
N GLY A 960 -12.56 3.51 10.75
CA GLY A 960 -13.61 2.73 11.42
C GLY A 960 -13.61 1.24 11.10
N ALA A 961 -13.02 0.81 10.00
CA ALA A 961 -12.97 -0.60 9.62
C ALA A 961 -12.23 -1.46 10.65
N LEU A 962 -12.70 -2.70 10.78
CA LEU A 962 -12.08 -3.75 11.58
C LEU A 962 -11.41 -4.77 10.64
N PRO A 963 -10.44 -5.57 11.14
CA PRO A 963 -10.06 -6.80 10.46
C PRO A 963 -11.29 -7.67 10.19
N HIS A 964 -11.27 -8.43 9.09
CA HIS A 964 -12.39 -9.33 8.76
C HIS A 964 -12.55 -10.41 9.86
N LEU A 965 -13.75 -10.99 9.94
CA LEU A 965 -14.17 -11.84 11.08
C LEU A 965 -13.25 -13.04 11.30
N GLU A 966 -12.76 -13.64 10.22
CA GLU A 966 -11.86 -14.78 10.19
C GLU A 966 -10.45 -14.50 10.76
N TYR A 967 -10.08 -13.22 10.90
CA TYR A 967 -8.77 -12.78 11.41
C TYR A 967 -8.86 -12.18 12.82
N ARG A 968 -9.92 -12.50 13.57
CA ARG A 968 -10.17 -11.97 14.93
C ARG A 968 -10.18 -13.07 15.98
N LEU A 969 -9.68 -12.74 17.18
CA LEU A 969 -9.71 -13.64 18.33
C LEU A 969 -10.95 -13.34 19.20
N LEU A 970 -12.09 -13.92 18.80
CA LEU A 970 -13.35 -13.81 19.55
C LEU A 970 -13.25 -14.46 20.94
N PRO A 971 -13.97 -13.97 21.96
CA PRO A 971 -13.82 -14.42 23.34
C PRO A 971 -14.37 -15.84 23.57
N LYS A 972 -13.52 -16.84 23.34
CA LYS A 972 -13.76 -18.26 23.63
C LYS A 972 -12.53 -18.87 24.32
N PRO A 973 -12.62 -20.10 24.86
CA PRO A 973 -11.44 -20.78 25.39
C PRO A 973 -10.35 -20.97 24.33
N TYR A 974 -9.09 -20.71 24.70
CA TYR A 974 -7.89 -20.93 23.86
C TYR A 974 -6.80 -21.64 24.64
N SER A 975 -6.04 -22.51 23.97
CA SER A 975 -4.80 -23.09 24.50
C SER A 975 -3.63 -22.92 23.54
N PHE A 976 -2.44 -22.91 24.11
CA PHE A 976 -1.20 -22.64 23.42
C PHE A 976 -0.04 -23.34 24.13
N SER A 977 0.84 -24.01 23.38
CA SER A 977 2.05 -24.58 23.97
C SER A 977 3.26 -24.51 23.03
N PHE A 978 4.43 -24.42 23.65
CA PHE A 978 5.72 -24.50 22.96
C PHE A 978 6.78 -25.11 23.87
N ARG A 979 7.91 -25.49 23.26
CA ARG A 979 9.07 -26.04 23.95
C ARG A 979 10.22 -25.06 23.90
N MET A 980 10.89 -24.87 25.03
CA MET A 980 12.07 -24.02 25.18
C MET A 980 13.26 -24.85 25.69
N ARG A 981 14.46 -24.55 25.19
CA ARG A 981 15.74 -25.11 25.68
C ARG A 981 16.83 -24.06 25.61
N ILE A 982 17.72 -24.04 26.60
CA ILE A 982 18.95 -23.24 26.58
C ILE A 982 20.13 -24.19 26.46
N ASP A 983 20.94 -24.04 25.41
CA ASP A 983 22.08 -24.93 25.17
C ASP A 983 23.15 -24.26 24.28
N GLU A 984 24.35 -24.83 24.28
CA GLU A 984 25.46 -24.41 23.40
C GLU A 984 25.28 -24.92 21.96
N LYS A 985 24.42 -25.92 21.74
CA LYS A 985 24.08 -26.47 20.41
C LYS A 985 22.58 -26.40 20.16
N LEU A 986 22.19 -26.16 18.92
CA LEU A 986 20.77 -26.18 18.53
C LEU A 986 20.22 -27.62 18.61
N PRO A 987 19.15 -27.86 19.37
CA PRO A 987 18.48 -29.16 19.40
C PRO A 987 17.68 -29.38 18.11
N PHE A 988 17.27 -30.62 17.88
CA PHE A 988 16.37 -30.94 16.77
C PHE A 988 14.93 -30.57 17.12
N TRP A 989 14.31 -29.74 16.27
CA TRP A 989 12.97 -29.20 16.52
C TRP A 989 11.85 -30.26 16.47
N ARG A 990 12.06 -31.36 15.74
CA ARG A 990 11.09 -32.47 15.62
C ARG A 990 11.11 -33.46 16.78
N THR A 991 12.09 -33.37 17.68
CA THR A 991 12.22 -34.27 18.81
C THR A 991 11.67 -33.62 20.07
N ILE A 992 10.60 -34.16 20.66
CA ILE A 992 9.94 -33.63 21.86
C ILE A 992 9.91 -34.68 22.99
N PRO A 993 9.94 -34.27 24.27
CA PRO A 993 9.73 -35.20 25.37
C PRO A 993 8.38 -35.92 25.30
N SER A 994 8.37 -37.22 25.56
CA SER A 994 7.15 -38.02 25.65
C SER A 994 6.36 -37.64 26.91
N ILE A 995 5.06 -37.39 26.74
CA ILE A 995 4.10 -37.08 27.79
C ILE A 995 2.85 -37.95 27.63
N SER A 996 2.12 -38.16 28.74
CA SER A 996 0.81 -38.82 28.70
C SER A 996 -0.19 -37.91 28.01
N GLU A 997 -1.06 -38.48 27.16
CA GLU A 997 -2.02 -37.71 26.35
C GLU A 997 -3.48 -38.05 26.62
N ASP A 998 -3.75 -39.04 27.47
CA ASP A 998 -5.09 -39.58 27.69
C ASP A 998 -5.91 -38.72 28.67
N LEU A 999 -7.17 -38.48 28.31
CA LEU A 999 -8.19 -37.99 29.24
C LEU A 999 -8.87 -39.16 29.94
N ARG A 1000 -9.21 -38.98 31.22
CA ARG A 1000 -10.09 -39.91 31.94
C ARG A 1000 -11.52 -39.42 31.83
N THR A 1001 -12.41 -40.29 31.38
CA THR A 1001 -13.80 -39.94 31.11
C THR A 1001 -14.76 -40.82 31.91
N GLU A 1002 -15.83 -40.20 32.41
CA GLU A 1002 -16.90 -40.90 33.14
C GLU A 1002 -18.26 -40.36 32.70
N MET A 1003 -19.15 -41.25 32.26
CA MET A 1003 -20.50 -40.90 31.79
C MET A 1003 -21.56 -41.37 32.79
N ILE A 1004 -22.41 -40.45 33.23
CA ILE A 1004 -23.46 -40.65 34.22
C ILE A 1004 -24.78 -40.15 33.66
N SER A 1005 -25.85 -40.93 33.78
CA SER A 1005 -27.22 -40.55 33.41
C SER A 1005 -28.22 -41.34 34.25
N GLU A 1006 -29.51 -41.01 34.16
CA GLU A 1006 -30.58 -41.91 34.58
C GLU A 1006 -30.48 -43.24 33.82
N ASP A 1007 -30.83 -44.37 34.42
CA ASP A 1007 -30.90 -45.67 33.71
C ASP A 1007 -32.22 -45.82 32.94
N MET A 1008 -33.23 -45.05 33.34
CA MET A 1008 -34.59 -45.17 32.84
C MET A 1008 -35.38 -43.87 32.99
N ILE A 1009 -36.15 -43.51 31.97
CA ILE A 1009 -37.01 -42.32 31.95
C ILE A 1009 -38.42 -42.66 31.40
N PRO A 1010 -39.49 -41.93 31.75
CA PRO A 1010 -40.78 -42.02 31.05
C PRO A 1010 -40.70 -41.46 29.62
N GLU A 1011 -41.48 -42.01 28.68
CA GLU A 1011 -41.64 -41.40 27.36
C GLU A 1011 -42.07 -39.92 27.47
N GLY A 1012 -41.41 -39.04 26.72
CA GLY A 1012 -41.65 -37.59 26.77
C GLY A 1012 -40.84 -36.81 27.83
N LYS A 1013 -39.95 -37.46 28.60
CA LYS A 1013 -38.99 -36.77 29.48
C LYS A 1013 -37.62 -36.60 28.82
N THR A 1014 -36.92 -35.52 29.19
CA THR A 1014 -35.53 -35.26 28.81
C THR A 1014 -34.59 -36.12 29.67
N LEU A 1015 -33.66 -36.82 29.02
CA LEU A 1015 -32.56 -37.55 29.66
C LEU A 1015 -31.35 -36.62 29.83
N ASN A 1016 -30.75 -36.59 31.01
CA ASN A 1016 -29.56 -35.79 31.29
C ASN A 1016 -28.30 -36.66 31.30
N VAL A 1017 -27.50 -36.57 30.25
CA VAL A 1017 -26.23 -37.29 30.15
C VAL A 1017 -25.10 -36.38 30.62
N LYS A 1018 -24.53 -36.67 31.79
CA LYS A 1018 -23.37 -35.96 32.35
C LYS A 1018 -22.09 -36.67 31.97
N LEU A 1019 -21.10 -35.95 31.47
CA LEU A 1019 -19.79 -36.47 31.11
C LEU A 1019 -18.71 -35.68 31.87
N SER A 1020 -18.02 -36.35 32.79
CA SER A 1020 -16.86 -35.79 33.50
C SER A 1020 -15.57 -36.10 32.72
N LEU A 1021 -14.74 -35.07 32.53
CA LEU A 1021 -13.47 -35.11 31.80
C LEU A 1021 -12.36 -34.69 32.75
N LEU A 1022 -11.38 -35.54 33.00
CA LEU A 1022 -10.23 -35.25 33.86
C LEU A 1022 -8.95 -35.29 33.05
N ASN A 1023 -8.21 -34.17 33.06
CA ASN A 1023 -6.91 -34.04 32.42
C ASN A 1023 -5.79 -34.16 33.47
N ASP A 1024 -5.20 -35.34 33.62
CA ASP A 1024 -4.05 -35.56 34.51
C ASP A 1024 -2.68 -35.26 33.82
N SER A 1025 -2.73 -34.79 32.57
CA SER A 1025 -1.56 -34.51 31.72
C SER A 1025 -1.00 -33.09 31.95
N PRO A 1026 0.26 -32.84 31.55
CA PRO A 1026 0.89 -31.52 31.71
C PRO A 1026 0.50 -30.50 30.62
N LEU A 1027 -0.32 -30.88 29.64
CA LEU A 1027 -0.76 -30.02 28.55
C LEU A 1027 -2.27 -29.85 28.58
N SER A 1028 -2.74 -28.70 28.11
CA SER A 1028 -4.16 -28.50 27.88
C SER A 1028 -4.69 -29.41 26.78
N ARG A 1029 -5.94 -29.83 26.96
CA ARG A 1029 -6.64 -30.69 26.01
C ARG A 1029 -7.86 -29.98 25.48
N GLU A 1030 -7.89 -29.83 24.17
CA GLU A 1030 -9.05 -29.34 23.46
C GLU A 1030 -9.69 -30.52 22.73
N GLU A 1031 -10.96 -30.80 23.03
CA GLU A 1031 -11.67 -31.96 22.50
C GLU A 1031 -13.03 -31.57 21.94
N GLU A 1032 -13.40 -32.19 20.83
CA GLU A 1032 -14.74 -32.16 20.27
C GLU A 1032 -15.48 -33.47 20.63
N ILE A 1033 -16.52 -33.33 21.44
CA ILE A 1033 -17.17 -34.45 22.10
C ILE A 1033 -18.56 -34.62 21.52
N THR A 1034 -18.74 -35.68 20.75
CA THR A 1034 -20.00 -36.03 20.11
C THR A 1034 -20.74 -37.08 20.91
N LEU A 1035 -22.01 -36.81 21.20
CA LEU A 1035 -22.97 -37.75 21.78
C LEU A 1035 -23.74 -38.43 20.64
N PHE A 1036 -23.85 -39.75 20.73
CA PHE A 1036 -24.60 -40.60 19.82
C PHE A 1036 -25.79 -41.24 20.53
N VAL A 1037 -26.93 -41.28 19.84
CA VAL A 1037 -28.14 -42.01 20.25
C VAL A 1037 -28.45 -43.05 19.18
N ASN A 1038 -28.40 -44.33 19.54
CA ASN A 1038 -28.57 -45.46 18.61
C ASN A 1038 -27.64 -45.35 17.39
N GLU A 1039 -26.35 -45.10 17.65
CA GLU A 1039 -25.28 -44.95 16.64
C GLU A 1039 -25.45 -43.76 15.68
N ARG A 1040 -26.42 -42.88 15.94
CA ARG A 1040 -26.60 -41.63 15.19
C ARG A 1040 -26.12 -40.46 16.01
N GLU A 1041 -25.38 -39.56 15.38
CA GLU A 1041 -24.98 -38.31 16.01
C GLU A 1041 -26.19 -37.51 16.47
N TYR A 1042 -26.16 -37.05 17.72
CA TYR A 1042 -27.24 -36.31 18.36
C TYR A 1042 -26.83 -34.87 18.69
N SER A 1043 -25.67 -34.69 19.32
CA SER A 1043 -25.18 -33.37 19.74
C SER A 1043 -23.67 -33.40 19.93
N THR A 1044 -23.00 -32.28 19.67
CA THR A 1044 -21.55 -32.14 19.80
C THR A 1044 -21.21 -30.90 20.63
N LYS A 1045 -20.22 -31.01 21.53
CA LYS A 1045 -19.71 -29.92 22.38
C LYS A 1045 -18.19 -29.86 22.33
N ARG A 1046 -17.64 -28.64 22.26
CA ARG A 1046 -16.19 -28.37 22.39
C ARG A 1046 -15.85 -28.08 23.84
N ALA A 1047 -14.79 -28.69 24.36
CA ALA A 1047 -14.30 -28.44 25.71
C ALA A 1047 -12.79 -28.19 25.69
N LEU A 1048 -12.34 -27.19 26.45
CA LEU A 1048 -10.94 -26.98 26.76
C LEU A 1048 -10.71 -27.32 28.24
N ILE A 1049 -9.88 -28.32 28.51
CA ILE A 1049 -9.57 -28.78 29.87
C ILE A 1049 -8.10 -28.44 30.18
N PRO A 1050 -7.84 -27.44 31.04
CA PRO A 1050 -6.49 -27.11 31.50
C PRO A 1050 -5.76 -28.31 32.14
N PRO A 1051 -4.42 -28.29 32.25
CA PRO A 1051 -3.67 -29.34 32.93
C PRO A 1051 -4.16 -29.49 34.37
N PHE A 1052 -4.28 -30.73 34.85
CA PHE A 1052 -4.80 -31.05 36.19
C PHE A 1052 -6.22 -30.50 36.47
N GLY A 1053 -6.96 -30.16 35.42
CA GLY A 1053 -8.33 -29.67 35.45
C GLY A 1053 -9.35 -30.79 35.33
N ARG A 1054 -10.57 -30.51 35.77
CA ARG A 1054 -11.75 -31.34 35.54
C ARG A 1054 -12.87 -30.48 34.97
N GLU A 1055 -13.48 -30.96 33.89
CA GLU A 1055 -14.67 -30.37 33.31
C GLU A 1055 -15.85 -31.34 33.38
N THR A 1056 -17.07 -30.81 33.47
CA THR A 1056 -18.29 -31.63 33.43
C THR A 1056 -19.25 -31.05 32.40
N LEU A 1057 -19.51 -31.83 31.35
CA LEU A 1057 -20.49 -31.50 30.32
C LEU A 1057 -21.83 -32.16 30.66
N VAL A 1058 -22.92 -31.48 30.32
CA VAL A 1058 -24.28 -32.03 30.41
C VAL A 1058 -24.92 -31.97 29.03
N PHE A 1059 -25.42 -33.10 28.54
CA PHE A 1059 -26.21 -33.18 27.31
C PHE A 1059 -27.65 -33.52 27.66
N GLU A 1060 -28.58 -32.77 27.07
CA GLU A 1060 -30.02 -32.97 27.23
C GLU A 1060 -30.53 -33.73 26.00
N VAL A 1061 -31.00 -34.96 26.20
CA VAL A 1061 -31.53 -35.82 25.13
C VAL A 1061 -33.04 -35.89 25.23
N GLU A 1062 -33.70 -35.37 24.21
CA GLU A 1062 -35.16 -35.30 24.08
C GLU A 1062 -35.69 -36.24 22.99
N GLY A 1063 -36.97 -36.59 23.07
CA GLY A 1063 -37.67 -37.31 22.02
C GLY A 1063 -37.38 -38.81 21.95
N LEU A 1064 -36.83 -39.41 23.00
CA LEU A 1064 -36.69 -40.87 23.10
C LEU A 1064 -38.08 -41.52 23.21
N ARG A 1065 -38.33 -42.55 22.39
CA ARG A 1065 -39.60 -43.30 22.36
C ARG A 1065 -39.52 -44.52 23.27
N ARG A 1066 -40.66 -45.12 23.60
CA ARG A 1066 -40.68 -46.35 24.40
C ARG A 1066 -39.77 -47.44 23.81
N GLY A 1067 -38.85 -47.98 24.61
CA GLY A 1067 -37.87 -48.97 24.18
C GLY A 1067 -36.52 -48.84 24.87
N GLU A 1068 -35.52 -49.57 24.36
CA GLU A 1068 -34.11 -49.43 24.76
C GLU A 1068 -33.35 -48.55 23.76
N HIS A 1069 -32.48 -47.70 24.28
CA HIS A 1069 -31.66 -46.77 23.51
C HIS A 1069 -30.20 -46.87 23.93
N LEU A 1070 -29.28 -47.01 22.98
CA LEU A 1070 -27.85 -46.94 23.22
C LEU A 1070 -27.40 -45.48 23.19
N ILE A 1071 -26.82 -45.01 24.29
CA ILE A 1071 -26.14 -43.72 24.39
C ILE A 1071 -24.64 -43.97 24.40
N SER A 1072 -23.89 -43.29 23.54
CA SER A 1072 -22.42 -43.38 23.51
C SER A 1072 -21.77 -42.06 23.16
N THR A 1073 -20.46 -41.92 23.41
CA THR A 1073 -19.68 -40.72 23.02
C THR A 1073 -18.48 -41.07 22.13
N SER A 1074 -17.91 -40.05 21.48
CA SER A 1074 -16.64 -40.15 20.76
C SER A 1074 -15.45 -40.55 21.65
N LEU A 1075 -15.58 -40.42 22.98
CA LEU A 1075 -14.55 -40.77 23.97
C LEU A 1075 -14.73 -42.19 24.54
N ASN A 1076 -15.34 -43.08 23.75
CA ASN A 1076 -15.52 -44.50 24.05
C ASN A 1076 -16.30 -44.80 25.35
N THR A 1077 -17.20 -43.92 25.78
CA THR A 1077 -18.18 -44.20 26.84
C THR A 1077 -19.50 -44.70 26.23
N ARG A 1078 -20.16 -45.68 26.87
CA ARG A 1078 -21.42 -46.28 26.38
C ARG A 1078 -22.36 -46.65 27.52
N LYS A 1079 -23.67 -46.51 27.33
CA LYS A 1079 -24.71 -46.88 28.30
C LYS A 1079 -26.05 -47.14 27.60
N THR A 1080 -26.75 -48.20 27.98
CA THR A 1080 -28.13 -48.47 27.52
C THR A 1080 -29.13 -47.80 28.45
N ILE A 1081 -30.11 -47.11 27.88
CA ILE A 1081 -31.16 -46.36 28.58
C ILE A 1081 -32.53 -46.92 28.20
N TYR A 1082 -33.43 -47.03 29.19
CA TYR A 1082 -34.77 -47.55 28.98
C TYR A 1082 -35.84 -46.45 29.06
N VAL A 1083 -36.74 -46.40 28.09
CA VAL A 1083 -37.85 -45.43 28.08
C VAL A 1083 -39.16 -46.18 28.33
N ARG A 1084 -39.84 -45.87 29.45
CA ARG A 1084 -41.06 -46.55 29.92
C ARG A 1084 -42.32 -46.13 29.21
#